data_AF-A0A397STG1-F1
#
_entry.id   AF-A0A397STG1-F1
#
_cell.length_a   1.000
_cell.length_b   1.000
_cell.length_c   1.000
_cell.angle_alpha   90.00
_cell.angle_beta   90.00
_cell.angle_gamma   90.00
#
_symmetry.space_group_name_H-M   'P 1'
#
loop_
_entity.id
_entity.type
_entity.pdbx_description
1 polymer ?
#
loop_
_entity_poly.entity_id
_entity_poly.type
_entity_poly.pdbx_seq_one_letter_code
_entity_poly.pdbx_strand_id
1 'polypeptide(L)'
;MAPKNPRSEEEDLSDTSGSSRSSTPGDSGHKRMRIDKSVSVGPSRNSRRYNSFGSQDEYQIGSIVRVSLKNFVTYDSVEFYPGPNLNMIIGPNGTGKSTIVCAIALGLGWNTSLLGRAREISDFVKHGQERSSIEIELKSKKPVVITRTIKKSNNTSLWKLNGKTSTQKDIVSKVNSLNIQVDNLCQFLPQDKVSEFAQLSPPELLIQTQKAVGDKEMSEWHERLIKLREEERSLLSSTKDEEEQVGNLEKRNAVLERDVARYREREAILERIELYELAIPWARYDIAKHKYDVAKRQRAEAHVAYQKLLKENEPMNEMKSNLEQIGKDTFNEKRLCTEHFSTKRRQLEDTLTKLEKLGNDCDDIRRNLNNLKKKEKQREVRIAQHRTEIARLEEITSVQPTENDTSEINDKIDDLSMQMRKIQMDGQDFKDNLEKLDDDSNEIRRQLLRIDQQRKELEDIRERRLESLRNEHHTIEAVKWLRLNRDQLVGHVFYPLCVEINVIDVKYADAIETAIGQNYRTFVCEDQRDYHTMTKELCDVRKLRINIVCFFNTTLNDFPPPMPRDRLKRLGFDCYLLDQIEAPTTLLNALCNLSHLHKIPVALRKDNVNNIEVEESRAFNRYFVGDTSYSLTWSKYGKRLVQSFTTRLKQARILNNSVNVEQRHELEQQLQKLRADLTEISNARQESMKEEESLRETFEKLREEKNCLIEQKRQLLLATREYQRNKIKLDSKREQLKRLVDSPNSIKEEEDELKENLHNIAEKRAGVVKKFQNLLEESIELFNRRNKATLKYIQASSDLIALVTQTQQLDDTLKQAQINYNEANRTFDQAKAEAKNLFDECTSNTIEGEKLRKVSELSKDKTLEELEDAVTSERTKAEMHYAVDSRVIQLYEQRKAEIDSLRSRLTFKTTRLSKLTSDMKSIRENWEPKLNALIKEISNTFSEAFDRIGCAGEVRISTHEDYDKWGIDILVKFRDNEKLQILNAQRQSGGERSVSTIMYLMSLQELAKAPFRVVDEINQGMDPRNERLVHGQIVQTACRPNTSQYFLITPKLLPDLEYHERMKILCIYNGEWQPEKMDWHKFIKDRKSLNSS
;
A
#
# COMPACT_ATOMS: atom_id res chain seq x y z
N MET A 1 24.16 -62.54 37.18
CA MET A 1 25.38 -62.41 36.37
C MET A 1 25.75 -60.93 36.27
N ALA A 2 26.93 -60.58 36.83
CA ALA A 2 27.99 -59.63 36.38
C ALA A 2 27.70 -58.17 35.88
N PRO A 3 28.65 -57.22 36.10
CA PRO A 3 28.46 -55.80 36.58
C PRO A 3 28.96 -54.69 35.60
N LYS A 4 28.65 -53.37 35.71
CA LYS A 4 28.98 -52.17 36.58
C LYS A 4 30.36 -51.46 36.41
N ASN A 5 30.31 -50.13 36.07
CA ASN A 5 31.08 -48.90 36.53
C ASN A 5 32.62 -48.91 36.81
N PRO A 6 33.35 -47.77 37.11
CA PRO A 6 33.31 -46.33 36.69
C PRO A 6 34.71 -45.60 36.51
N ARG A 7 34.69 -44.28 36.15
CA ARG A 7 35.51 -43.08 36.58
C ARG A 7 37.06 -42.87 36.41
N SER A 8 37.39 -41.66 35.89
CA SER A 8 38.37 -40.58 36.28
C SER A 8 39.92 -40.69 36.24
N GLU A 9 40.54 -39.53 35.89
CA GLU A 9 41.81 -38.91 36.35
C GLU A 9 43.18 -39.13 35.64
N GLU A 10 43.90 -38.00 35.55
CA GLU A 10 45.36 -37.74 35.45
C GLU A 10 46.21 -38.31 34.32
N GLU A 11 47.03 -37.43 33.69
CA GLU A 11 48.44 -37.73 33.42
C GLU A 11 49.25 -36.43 33.25
N ASP A 12 50.33 -36.34 34.02
CA ASP A 12 51.32 -35.28 34.09
C ASP A 12 52.71 -35.93 34.00
N LEU A 13 53.71 -35.15 33.54
CA LEU A 13 55.18 -35.34 33.65
C LEU A 13 55.94 -36.27 32.65
N SER A 14 56.89 -35.71 31.89
CA SER A 14 58.29 -35.53 32.35
C SER A 14 59.29 -35.04 31.25
N ASP A 15 60.31 -34.32 31.74
CA ASP A 15 61.69 -34.11 31.24
C ASP A 15 61.98 -33.14 30.06
N THR A 16 63.02 -32.27 30.03
CA THR A 16 64.18 -32.01 30.92
C THR A 16 64.91 -30.67 30.63
N SER A 17 65.50 -30.08 31.69
CA SER A 17 66.82 -29.40 31.80
C SER A 17 67.23 -28.10 31.07
N GLY A 18 67.93 -27.22 31.82
CA GLY A 18 68.92 -26.26 31.30
C GLY A 18 68.93 -24.87 31.98
N SER A 19 69.97 -24.56 32.77
CA SER A 19 70.04 -23.37 33.65
C SER A 19 71.21 -22.41 33.32
N SER A 20 71.06 -21.14 33.76
CA SER A 20 72.07 -20.21 34.35
C SER A 20 72.55 -18.93 33.61
N ARG A 21 72.40 -17.80 34.36
CA ARG A 21 73.22 -16.54 34.47
C ARG A 21 73.36 -15.60 33.26
N SER A 22 73.55 -14.27 33.35
CA SER A 22 73.44 -13.18 34.35
C SER A 22 73.83 -11.84 33.67
N SER A 23 73.52 -10.69 34.31
CA SER A 23 74.20 -9.36 34.28
C SER A 23 74.08 -8.38 33.08
N THR A 24 73.47 -7.20 33.36
CA THR A 24 73.70 -5.81 32.84
C THR A 24 75.04 -5.23 33.36
N PRO A 25 75.48 -3.94 33.15
CA PRO A 25 75.07 -2.79 32.28
C PRO A 25 76.26 -1.98 31.65
N GLY A 26 76.01 -0.86 30.93
CA GLY A 26 76.79 0.40 31.11
C GLY A 26 77.45 1.13 29.91
N ASP A 27 76.93 2.33 29.62
CA ASP A 27 77.63 3.65 29.67
C ASP A 27 78.13 4.45 28.42
N SER A 28 77.74 5.74 28.48
CA SER A 28 78.27 7.07 28.03
C SER A 28 79.01 7.39 26.71
N GLY A 29 78.77 8.62 26.20
CA GLY A 29 79.86 9.46 25.66
C GLY A 29 79.60 10.42 24.47
N HIS A 30 79.42 11.71 24.76
CA HIS A 30 79.30 12.92 23.91
C HIS A 30 80.30 13.18 22.76
N LYS A 31 79.87 13.98 21.74
CA LYS A 31 80.43 15.30 21.24
C LYS A 31 80.06 15.49 19.74
N ARG A 32 79.38 16.54 19.26
CA ARG A 32 79.56 18.02 19.19
C ARG A 32 79.89 18.48 17.75
N MET A 33 79.05 19.40 17.24
CA MET A 33 79.32 20.55 16.34
C MET A 33 79.87 20.31 14.92
N ARG A 34 79.63 21.12 13.89
CA ARG A 34 78.72 22.21 13.45
C ARG A 34 79.34 22.69 12.09
N ILE A 35 78.65 23.56 11.35
CA ILE A 35 79.11 24.44 10.22
C ILE A 35 78.71 23.89 8.82
N ASP A 36 78.16 24.64 7.88
CA ASP A 36 77.41 25.91 7.79
C ASP A 36 76.96 26.07 6.31
N LYS A 37 75.85 26.80 6.07
CA LYS A 37 75.52 27.67 4.89
C LYS A 37 75.46 27.10 3.44
N SER A 38 74.26 27.02 2.82
CA SER A 38 73.55 28.07 2.00
C SER A 38 73.86 27.94 0.49
N VAL A 39 72.97 27.94 -0.52
CA VAL A 39 71.53 28.29 -0.68
C VAL A 39 71.03 27.84 -2.09
N SER A 40 69.69 27.70 -2.24
CA SER A 40 68.81 27.73 -3.45
C SER A 40 68.76 26.54 -4.43
N VAL A 41 67.64 26.04 -4.98
CA VAL A 41 66.17 26.31 -4.95
C VAL A 41 65.44 25.03 -5.47
N GLY A 42 64.25 24.72 -4.96
CA GLY A 42 63.26 23.81 -5.59
C GLY A 42 62.43 22.98 -4.58
N PRO A 43 61.09 23.12 -4.49
CA PRO A 43 60.31 22.44 -3.45
C PRO A 43 59.94 21.02 -3.87
N SER A 44 60.77 20.04 -3.47
CA SER A 44 60.36 18.65 -3.31
C SER A 44 59.64 18.51 -1.96
N ARG A 45 58.31 18.30 -1.98
CA ARG A 45 57.54 18.03 -0.76
C ARG A 45 57.76 16.59 -0.30
N ASN A 46 58.59 16.46 0.72
CA ASN A 46 58.84 15.28 1.54
C ASN A 46 57.54 14.63 2.05
N SER A 47 57.29 13.38 1.62
CA SER A 47 56.48 12.42 2.35
C SER A 47 57.38 11.61 3.28
N ARG A 48 57.42 11.95 4.58
CA ARG A 48 57.81 10.99 5.63
C ARG A 48 57.30 11.40 7.02
N ARG A 49 56.58 10.46 7.62
CA ARG A 49 56.25 10.22 9.04
C ARG A 49 54.81 10.52 9.47
N TYR A 50 53.96 9.51 9.31
CA TYR A 50 52.98 9.04 10.30
C TYR A 50 52.94 7.50 10.24
N ASN A 51 53.92 6.85 10.86
CA ASN A 51 53.90 5.40 11.10
C ASN A 51 53.29 5.14 12.47
N SER A 52 51.97 4.89 12.52
CA SER A 52 51.34 4.12 13.61
C SER A 52 49.99 3.50 13.21
N PHE A 53 49.71 3.33 11.92
CA PHE A 53 48.48 2.65 11.47
C PHE A 53 48.76 1.16 11.27
N GLY A 54 47.90 0.32 11.83
CA GLY A 54 48.02 -1.14 11.87
C GLY A 54 48.31 -1.78 10.51
N SER A 55 48.92 -2.97 10.56
CA SER A 55 49.26 -3.75 9.38
C SER A 55 48.06 -3.84 8.41
N GLN A 56 48.30 -3.76 7.11
CA GLN A 56 47.26 -3.94 6.09
C GLN A 56 46.57 -5.32 6.15
N ASP A 57 47.03 -6.23 7.01
CA ASP A 57 46.53 -7.59 7.20
C ASP A 57 45.28 -7.67 8.09
N GLU A 58 44.92 -6.59 8.80
CA GLU A 58 43.70 -6.57 9.65
C GLU A 58 42.40 -6.25 8.87
N TYR A 59 42.49 -5.75 7.62
CA TYR A 59 41.31 -5.42 6.81
C TYR A 59 40.83 -6.62 6.00
N GLN A 60 39.53 -6.94 6.10
CA GLN A 60 38.89 -7.92 5.24
C GLN A 60 38.85 -7.44 3.76
N ILE A 61 38.79 -8.38 2.84
CA ILE A 61 38.64 -8.08 1.41
C ILE A 61 37.30 -7.37 1.20
N GLY A 62 37.32 -6.23 0.51
CA GLY A 62 36.16 -5.38 0.26
C GLY A 62 35.96 -4.24 1.27
N SER A 63 36.73 -4.18 2.36
CA SER A 63 36.64 -3.08 3.34
C SER A 63 37.18 -1.76 2.77
N ILE A 64 36.66 -0.64 3.27
CA ILE A 64 37.07 0.72 2.88
C ILE A 64 38.32 1.12 3.67
N VAL A 65 39.41 1.38 2.97
CA VAL A 65 40.70 1.77 3.57
C VAL A 65 40.84 3.29 3.63
N ARG A 66 40.35 3.99 2.59
CA ARG A 66 40.50 5.43 2.45
C ARG A 66 39.32 6.03 1.68
N VAL A 67 38.89 7.21 2.11
CA VAL A 67 37.89 8.02 1.41
C VAL A 67 38.44 9.44 1.30
N SER A 68 38.42 10.00 0.08
CA SER A 68 38.79 11.39 -0.19
C SER A 68 37.68 12.10 -0.95
N LEU A 69 37.28 13.27 -0.47
CA LEU A 69 36.24 14.11 -1.05
C LEU A 69 36.81 15.49 -1.35
N LYS A 70 36.46 16.06 -2.50
CA LYS A 70 36.75 17.46 -2.86
C LYS A 70 35.52 18.15 -3.42
N ASN A 71 35.28 19.38 -2.98
CA ASN A 71 34.17 20.25 -3.38
C ASN A 71 32.80 19.55 -3.32
N PHE A 72 32.58 18.70 -2.31
CA PHE A 72 31.43 17.83 -2.20
C PHE A 72 30.52 18.30 -1.05
N VAL A 73 29.35 18.87 -1.40
CA VAL A 73 28.37 19.49 -0.49
C VAL A 73 29.02 20.43 0.54
N THR A 74 29.24 19.99 1.77
CA THR A 74 29.81 20.79 2.87
C THR A 74 31.34 20.77 2.91
N TYR A 75 32.00 19.90 2.16
CA TYR A 75 33.45 19.68 2.24
C TYR A 75 34.20 20.31 1.06
N ASP A 76 35.18 21.18 1.36
CA ASP A 76 36.14 21.69 0.37
C ASP A 76 37.16 20.62 -0.02
N SER A 77 37.82 20.03 0.97
CA SER A 77 38.73 18.92 0.79
C SER A 77 38.85 18.15 2.11
N VAL A 78 38.54 16.85 2.09
CA VAL A 78 38.72 15.98 3.25
C VAL A 78 39.26 14.63 2.82
N GLU A 79 40.16 14.07 3.63
CA GLU A 79 40.68 12.72 3.45
C GLU A 79 40.74 12.06 4.82
N PHE A 80 40.16 10.85 4.93
CA PHE A 80 40.17 10.09 6.17
C PHE A 80 40.32 8.60 5.92
N TYR A 81 40.79 7.91 6.96
CA TYR A 81 41.12 6.49 6.95
C TYR A 81 40.28 5.80 8.02
N PRO A 82 39.20 5.08 7.65
CA PRO A 82 38.47 4.23 8.58
C PRO A 82 39.38 3.16 9.20
N GLY A 83 38.99 2.59 10.36
CA GLY A 83 39.58 1.40 10.95
C GLY A 83 38.91 0.12 10.45
N PRO A 84 39.48 -1.07 10.73
CA PRO A 84 39.02 -2.34 10.18
C PRO A 84 37.70 -2.87 10.79
N ASN A 85 37.35 -2.49 12.03
CA ASN A 85 36.13 -2.93 12.73
C ASN A 85 35.11 -1.77 12.82
N LEU A 86 34.74 -1.35 14.03
CA LEU A 86 33.70 -0.33 14.26
C LEU A 86 34.25 1.10 14.07
N ASN A 87 33.60 1.87 13.21
CA ASN A 87 33.88 3.26 12.89
C ASN A 87 32.68 4.12 13.30
N MET A 88 32.82 4.89 14.37
CA MET A 88 31.76 5.78 14.84
C MET A 88 32.01 7.19 14.33
N ILE A 89 31.11 7.70 13.50
CA ILE A 89 31.16 9.07 12.96
C ILE A 89 30.25 9.96 13.81
N ILE A 90 30.83 10.96 14.46
CA ILE A 90 30.13 11.86 15.39
C ILE A 90 30.27 13.32 14.98
N GLY A 91 29.27 14.13 15.31
CA GLY A 91 29.28 15.58 15.05
C GLY A 91 27.91 16.23 15.30
N PRO A 92 27.84 17.56 15.50
CA PRO A 92 26.59 18.30 15.60
C PRO A 92 25.71 18.16 14.34
N ASN A 93 24.41 18.44 14.45
CA ASN A 93 23.53 18.44 13.28
C ASN A 93 23.95 19.51 12.27
N GLY A 94 23.86 19.19 10.97
CA GLY A 94 24.26 20.11 9.90
C GLY A 94 25.75 20.13 9.54
N THR A 95 26.64 19.42 10.25
CA THR A 95 28.09 19.47 9.99
C THR A 95 28.60 18.61 8.83
N GLY A 96 27.72 17.88 8.15
CA GLY A 96 28.07 17.03 7.00
C GLY A 96 28.27 15.54 7.31
N LYS A 97 27.83 15.04 8.47
CA LYS A 97 27.95 13.61 8.85
C LYS A 97 27.45 12.64 7.77
N SER A 98 26.17 12.72 7.46
CA SER A 98 25.54 11.87 6.46
C SER A 98 25.94 12.23 5.01
N THR A 99 26.62 13.36 4.80
CA THR A 99 27.26 13.66 3.50
C THR A 99 28.35 12.65 3.19
N ILE A 100 29.07 12.13 4.21
CA ILE A 100 30.05 11.06 4.03
C ILE A 100 29.39 9.77 3.56
N VAL A 101 28.25 9.41 4.17
CA VAL A 101 27.44 8.25 3.78
C VAL A 101 27.00 8.36 2.32
N CYS A 102 26.47 9.53 1.92
CA CYS A 102 26.10 9.81 0.54
C CYS A 102 27.30 9.72 -0.41
N ALA A 103 28.49 10.15 0.02
CA ALA A 103 29.69 10.05 -0.81
C ALA A 103 30.15 8.60 -1.00
N ILE A 104 30.09 7.76 0.05
CA ILE A 104 30.41 6.33 -0.05
C ILE A 104 29.44 5.64 -1.02
N ALA A 105 28.14 5.88 -0.86
CA ALA A 105 27.10 5.40 -1.75
C ALA A 105 27.36 5.80 -3.21
N LEU A 106 27.43 7.12 -3.48
CA LEU A 106 27.62 7.63 -4.83
C LEU A 106 28.96 7.19 -5.43
N GLY A 107 30.02 7.09 -4.64
CA GLY A 107 31.33 6.65 -5.11
C GLY A 107 31.37 5.17 -5.51
N LEU A 108 30.50 4.33 -4.95
CA LEU A 108 30.44 2.89 -5.24
C LEU A 108 29.49 2.50 -6.38
N GLY A 109 28.85 3.47 -7.04
CA GLY A 109 28.01 3.19 -8.24
C GLY A 109 26.51 3.40 -8.06
N TRP A 110 26.06 3.86 -6.90
CA TRP A 110 24.64 3.98 -6.56
C TRP A 110 23.93 5.22 -7.07
N ASN A 111 22.60 5.13 -7.12
CA ASN A 111 21.67 6.16 -7.60
C ASN A 111 21.24 7.13 -6.48
N THR A 112 20.91 8.37 -6.86
CA THR A 112 20.49 9.44 -5.95
C THR A 112 19.12 9.20 -5.32
N SER A 113 18.23 8.46 -5.99
CA SER A 113 16.87 8.16 -5.52
C SER A 113 16.82 7.34 -4.23
N LEU A 114 17.83 6.50 -3.97
CA LEU A 114 17.90 5.68 -2.76
C LEU A 114 18.37 6.47 -1.51
N LEU A 115 18.99 7.64 -1.71
CA LEU A 115 19.59 8.45 -0.66
C LEU A 115 18.64 9.51 -0.07
N GLY A 116 17.43 9.68 -0.62
CA GLY A 116 16.35 10.54 -0.07
C GLY A 116 16.61 12.06 -0.04
N ARG A 117 17.82 12.52 -0.40
CA ARG A 117 18.29 13.90 -0.15
C ARG A 117 18.27 14.85 -1.34
N ALA A 118 18.47 14.34 -2.56
CA ALA A 118 18.50 15.15 -3.77
C ALA A 118 18.07 14.32 -4.98
N ARG A 119 17.42 14.95 -5.95
CA ARG A 119 16.95 14.28 -7.17
C ARG A 119 18.08 14.14 -8.18
N GLU A 120 18.95 15.13 -8.28
CA GLU A 120 20.05 15.18 -9.25
C GLU A 120 21.42 14.92 -8.61
N ILE A 121 22.39 14.48 -9.42
CA ILE A 121 23.76 14.24 -8.96
C ILE A 121 24.53 15.57 -8.84
N SER A 122 24.18 16.56 -9.66
CA SER A 122 24.66 17.95 -9.64
C SER A 122 24.47 18.64 -8.27
N ASP A 123 23.40 18.31 -7.55
CA ASP A 123 23.08 18.85 -6.22
C ASP A 123 24.11 18.48 -5.14
N PHE A 124 24.93 17.45 -5.39
CA PHE A 124 26.01 17.05 -4.49
C PHE A 124 27.32 17.82 -4.71
N VAL A 125 27.35 18.76 -5.66
CA VAL A 125 28.49 19.67 -5.86
C VAL A 125 28.34 20.88 -4.92
N LYS A 126 29.40 21.22 -4.18
CA LYS A 126 29.40 22.38 -3.26
C LYS A 126 28.99 23.66 -4.00
N HIS A 127 28.19 24.51 -3.34
CA HIS A 127 27.78 25.81 -3.88
C HIS A 127 29.01 26.65 -4.25
N GLY A 128 28.95 27.33 -5.41
CA GLY A 128 30.07 28.10 -5.96
C GLY A 128 31.14 27.28 -6.70
N GLN A 129 31.02 25.94 -6.78
CA GLN A 129 31.98 25.08 -7.48
C GLN A 129 31.34 24.43 -8.73
N GLU A 130 32.15 24.22 -9.78
CA GLU A 130 31.68 23.60 -11.03
C GLU A 130 31.76 22.06 -11.03
N ARG A 131 32.65 21.51 -10.19
CA ARG A 131 32.95 20.06 -10.17
C ARG A 131 33.22 19.58 -8.75
N SER A 132 32.84 18.33 -8.47
CA SER A 132 33.20 17.60 -7.26
C SER A 132 33.85 16.26 -7.60
N SER A 133 34.68 15.74 -6.69
CA SER A 133 35.31 14.43 -6.85
C SER A 133 35.22 13.60 -5.57
N ILE A 134 34.83 12.34 -5.75
CA ILE A 134 34.81 11.30 -4.72
C ILE A 134 35.84 10.25 -5.11
N GLU A 135 36.70 9.86 -4.17
CA GLU A 135 37.68 8.80 -4.36
C GLU A 135 37.61 7.82 -3.18
N ILE A 136 37.43 6.53 -3.47
CA ILE A 136 37.28 5.46 -2.48
C ILE A 136 38.30 4.36 -2.79
N GLU A 137 39.06 3.97 -1.78
CA GLU A 137 40.01 2.88 -1.85
C GLU A 137 39.50 1.66 -1.09
N LEU A 138 39.34 0.54 -1.80
CA LEU A 138 38.86 -0.73 -1.29
C LEU A 138 40.01 -1.73 -1.16
N LYS A 139 40.02 -2.46 -0.04
CA LYS A 139 40.96 -3.57 0.18
C LYS A 139 40.66 -4.71 -0.78
N SER A 140 41.67 -5.15 -1.53
CA SER A 140 41.61 -6.37 -2.34
C SER A 140 43.02 -6.94 -2.52
N LYS A 141 43.18 -8.09 -3.19
CA LYS A 141 44.50 -8.64 -3.55
C LYS A 141 45.38 -7.61 -4.30
N LYS A 142 44.75 -6.72 -5.06
CA LYS A 142 45.35 -5.49 -5.62
C LYS A 142 44.47 -4.31 -5.21
N PRO A 143 44.98 -3.22 -4.61
CA PRO A 143 44.15 -2.09 -4.20
C PRO A 143 43.24 -1.61 -5.33
N VAL A 144 41.95 -1.43 -5.03
CA VAL A 144 40.96 -0.93 -5.98
C VAL A 144 40.60 0.50 -5.60
N VAL A 145 40.95 1.46 -6.43
CA VAL A 145 40.64 2.88 -6.27
C VAL A 145 39.56 3.26 -7.26
N ILE A 146 38.40 3.65 -6.76
CA ILE A 146 37.26 4.12 -7.56
C ILE A 146 37.20 5.63 -7.43
N THR A 147 37.19 6.34 -8.56
CA THR A 147 37.04 7.80 -8.59
C THR A 147 35.80 8.17 -9.40
N ARG A 148 34.91 8.95 -8.79
CA ARG A 148 33.76 9.57 -9.46
C ARG A 148 33.94 11.07 -9.49
N THR A 149 33.90 11.67 -10.67
CA THR A 149 33.93 13.14 -10.84
C THR A 149 32.59 13.62 -11.35
N ILE A 150 31.94 14.51 -10.62
CA ILE A 150 30.62 15.06 -10.96
C ILE A 150 30.82 16.46 -11.53
N LYS A 151 30.13 16.78 -12.63
CA LYS A 151 30.13 18.10 -13.27
C LYS A 151 28.74 18.73 -13.16
N LYS A 152 28.68 19.95 -12.62
CA LYS A 152 27.43 20.68 -12.40
C LYS A 152 26.77 21.14 -13.72
N SER A 153 27.57 21.56 -14.69
CA SER A 153 27.09 22.20 -15.93
C SER A 153 26.11 21.36 -16.76
N ASN A 154 26.27 20.02 -16.75
CA ASN A 154 25.49 19.11 -17.59
C ASN A 154 24.87 17.95 -16.79
N ASN A 155 24.90 18.01 -15.45
CA ASN A 155 24.50 16.90 -14.58
C ASN A 155 25.13 15.54 -14.97
N THR A 156 26.41 15.56 -15.37
CA THR A 156 27.15 14.38 -15.85
C THR A 156 28.17 13.90 -14.82
N SER A 157 28.48 12.60 -14.85
CA SER A 157 29.56 12.03 -14.02
C SER A 157 30.54 11.20 -14.85
N LEU A 158 31.82 11.33 -14.51
CA LEU A 158 32.93 10.57 -15.09
C LEU A 158 33.42 9.55 -14.07
N TRP A 159 33.64 8.32 -14.53
CA TRP A 159 34.10 7.22 -13.69
C TRP A 159 35.53 6.83 -14.06
N LYS A 160 36.35 6.58 -13.04
CA LYS A 160 37.67 5.98 -13.19
C LYS A 160 37.85 4.81 -12.24
N LEU A 161 38.41 3.71 -12.75
CA LEU A 161 38.86 2.56 -11.98
C LEU A 161 40.39 2.51 -12.03
N ASN A 162 41.06 2.62 -10.89
CA ASN A 162 42.53 2.65 -10.79
C ASN A 162 43.16 3.69 -11.72
N GLY A 163 42.54 4.88 -11.84
CA GLY A 163 42.99 5.97 -12.70
C GLY A 163 42.63 5.87 -14.18
N LYS A 164 42.11 4.73 -14.66
CA LYS A 164 41.65 4.54 -16.05
C LYS A 164 40.16 4.88 -16.18
N THR A 165 39.76 5.56 -17.25
CA THR A 165 38.34 5.83 -17.54
C THR A 165 37.56 4.52 -17.68
N SER A 166 36.39 4.43 -17.05
CA SER A 166 35.55 3.23 -17.03
C SER A 166 34.07 3.60 -17.11
N THR A 167 33.19 2.63 -17.32
CA THR A 167 31.73 2.86 -17.26
C THR A 167 31.18 2.55 -15.87
N GLN A 168 29.99 3.06 -15.56
CA GLN A 168 29.30 2.70 -14.30
C GLN A 168 29.06 1.19 -14.18
N LYS A 169 28.76 0.50 -15.30
CA LYS A 169 28.56 -0.95 -15.32
C LYS A 169 29.82 -1.71 -14.89
N ASP A 170 30.99 -1.26 -15.33
CA ASP A 170 32.27 -1.88 -14.96
C ASP A 170 32.58 -1.69 -13.46
N ILE A 171 32.29 -0.50 -12.92
CA ILE A 171 32.42 -0.22 -11.49
C ILE A 171 31.49 -1.12 -10.67
N VAL A 172 30.21 -1.20 -11.02
CA VAL A 172 29.23 -2.04 -10.33
C VAL A 172 29.60 -3.51 -10.40
N SER A 173 30.05 -4.01 -11.55
CA SER A 173 30.56 -5.38 -11.69
C SER A 173 31.76 -5.64 -10.78
N LYS A 174 32.68 -4.67 -10.68
CA LYS A 174 33.87 -4.78 -9.82
C LYS A 174 33.51 -4.75 -8.33
N VAL A 175 32.59 -3.88 -7.93
CA VAL A 175 32.06 -3.78 -6.56
C VAL A 175 31.34 -5.06 -6.15
N ASN A 176 30.49 -5.61 -7.03
CA ASN A 176 29.81 -6.90 -6.83
C ASN A 176 30.80 -8.07 -6.69
N SER A 177 31.93 -8.06 -7.42
CA SER A 177 32.98 -9.10 -7.29
C SER A 177 33.67 -9.12 -5.92
N LEU A 178 33.54 -8.05 -5.15
CA LEU A 178 34.05 -7.93 -3.78
C LEU A 178 32.96 -8.20 -2.73
N ASN A 179 31.81 -8.76 -3.12
CA ASN A 179 30.63 -8.98 -2.27
C ASN A 179 30.09 -7.70 -1.63
N ILE A 180 30.31 -6.55 -2.25
CA ILE A 180 29.71 -5.28 -1.81
C ILE A 180 28.36 -5.18 -2.52
N GLN A 181 27.28 -5.46 -1.78
CA GLN A 181 25.91 -5.36 -2.25
C GLN A 181 25.32 -4.08 -1.71
N VAL A 182 25.55 -2.98 -2.42
CA VAL A 182 25.11 -1.69 -1.90
C VAL A 182 23.57 -1.68 -1.80
N ASP A 183 22.84 -2.23 -2.80
CA ASP A 183 21.35 -2.38 -2.86
C ASP A 183 20.70 -3.17 -1.70
N ASN A 184 21.49 -3.77 -0.82
CA ASN A 184 21.01 -4.55 0.32
C ASN A 184 20.79 -3.66 1.56
N LEU A 185 19.53 -3.58 2.02
CA LEU A 185 19.13 -2.82 3.22
C LEU A 185 19.89 -3.22 4.50
N CYS A 186 20.39 -4.46 4.58
CA CYS A 186 21.20 -4.92 5.70
C CYS A 186 22.66 -4.45 5.62
N GLN A 187 23.17 -4.10 4.44
CA GLN A 187 24.52 -3.56 4.26
C GLN A 187 24.54 -2.04 4.41
N PHE A 188 23.53 -1.35 3.90
CA PHE A 188 23.46 0.11 3.90
C PHE A 188 22.08 0.59 4.37
N LEU A 189 22.03 1.15 5.58
CA LEU A 189 20.80 1.58 6.24
C LEU A 189 20.82 3.12 6.39
N PRO A 190 20.33 3.87 5.39
CA PRO A 190 20.25 5.32 5.48
C PRO A 190 19.08 5.74 6.39
N GLN A 191 19.16 6.97 6.92
CA GLN A 191 18.26 7.55 7.92
C GLN A 191 16.76 7.26 7.67
N ASP A 192 16.27 7.51 6.46
CA ASP A 192 14.83 7.40 6.14
C ASP A 192 14.34 5.97 5.85
N LYS A 193 15.25 5.01 5.67
CA LYS A 193 14.91 3.62 5.28
C LYS A 193 14.60 2.70 6.46
N VAL A 194 14.95 3.08 7.69
CA VAL A 194 14.62 2.30 8.91
C VAL A 194 13.11 2.21 9.09
N SER A 195 12.39 3.32 8.83
CA SER A 195 10.93 3.36 8.89
C SER A 195 10.25 2.61 7.76
N GLU A 196 10.84 2.57 6.56
CA GLU A 196 10.31 1.79 5.43
C GLU A 196 10.43 0.28 5.71
N PHE A 197 11.54 -0.16 6.30
CA PHE A 197 11.72 -1.56 6.68
C PHE A 197 10.66 -2.02 7.70
N ALA A 198 10.34 -1.17 8.67
CA ALA A 198 9.27 -1.43 9.65
C ALA A 198 7.85 -1.47 9.04
N GLN A 199 7.68 -1.05 7.77
CA GLN A 199 6.40 -1.05 7.04
C GLN A 199 6.29 -2.20 6.03
N LEU A 200 7.36 -2.98 5.82
CA LEU A 200 7.33 -4.12 4.90
C LEU A 200 6.30 -5.16 5.36
N SER A 201 5.55 -5.71 4.41
CA SER A 201 4.67 -6.83 4.67
C SER A 201 5.46 -8.11 4.98
N PRO A 202 4.88 -9.09 5.70
CA PRO A 202 5.57 -10.35 6.01
C PRO A 202 6.19 -11.06 4.78
N PRO A 203 5.54 -11.09 3.59
CA PRO A 203 6.15 -11.65 2.38
C PRO A 203 7.31 -10.84 1.81
N GLU A 204 7.21 -9.51 1.81
CA GLU A 204 8.30 -8.64 1.37
C GLU A 204 9.51 -8.77 2.31
N LEU A 205 9.26 -8.88 3.61
CA LEU A 205 10.30 -9.11 4.62
C LEU A 205 11.04 -10.43 4.35
N LEU A 206 10.32 -11.51 3.99
CA LEU A 206 10.92 -12.79 3.62
C LEU A 206 11.85 -12.67 2.41
N ILE A 207 11.40 -11.97 1.36
CA ILE A 207 12.20 -11.79 0.13
C ILE A 207 13.46 -10.96 0.43
N GLN A 208 13.33 -9.87 1.20
CA GLN A 208 14.48 -9.04 1.56
C GLN A 208 15.47 -9.81 2.45
N THR A 209 14.99 -10.60 3.42
CA THR A 209 15.82 -11.44 4.27
C THR A 209 16.57 -12.52 3.47
N GLN A 210 15.92 -13.18 2.51
CA GLN A 210 16.58 -14.15 1.62
C GLN A 210 17.62 -13.50 0.72
N LYS A 211 17.37 -12.28 0.21
CA LYS A 211 18.36 -11.54 -0.59
C LYS A 211 19.54 -11.06 0.26
N ALA A 212 19.30 -10.74 1.52
CA ALA A 212 20.30 -10.16 2.40
C ALA A 212 21.23 -11.20 3.04
N VAL A 213 20.69 -12.36 3.42
CA VAL A 213 21.39 -13.38 4.21
C VAL A 213 21.43 -14.72 3.48
N GLY A 214 20.40 -15.04 2.68
CA GLY A 214 20.32 -16.29 1.95
C GLY A 214 21.36 -16.40 0.83
N ASP A 215 21.73 -17.64 0.50
CA ASP A 215 22.51 -17.89 -0.70
C ASP A 215 21.71 -17.48 -1.94
N LYS A 216 22.41 -17.06 -3.00
CA LYS A 216 21.77 -16.61 -4.25
C LYS A 216 20.78 -17.64 -4.81
N GLU A 217 21.10 -18.93 -4.67
CA GLU A 217 20.25 -20.06 -5.06
C GLU A 217 18.91 -20.09 -4.32
N MET A 218 18.85 -19.67 -3.05
CA MET A 218 17.63 -19.70 -2.24
C MET A 218 16.57 -18.72 -2.78
N SER A 219 17.00 -17.51 -3.15
CA SER A 219 16.12 -16.52 -3.77
C SER A 219 15.66 -16.97 -5.15
N GLU A 220 16.54 -17.59 -5.94
CA GLU A 220 16.21 -18.15 -7.26
C GLU A 220 15.22 -19.31 -7.17
N TRP A 221 15.35 -20.19 -6.16
CA TRP A 221 14.39 -21.25 -5.88
C TRP A 221 13.03 -20.72 -5.47
N HIS A 222 12.98 -19.68 -4.62
CA HIS A 222 11.71 -19.05 -4.22
C HIS A 222 10.99 -18.42 -5.40
N GLU A 223 11.70 -17.66 -6.25
CA GLU A 223 11.13 -17.09 -7.47
C GLU A 223 10.64 -18.17 -8.45
N ARG A 224 11.39 -19.27 -8.57
CA ARG A 224 11.01 -20.40 -9.42
C ARG A 224 9.77 -21.13 -8.89
N LEU A 225 9.64 -21.30 -7.57
CA LEU A 225 8.45 -21.89 -6.95
C LEU A 225 7.20 -21.02 -7.19
N ILE A 226 7.32 -19.70 -7.13
CA ILE A 226 6.22 -18.77 -7.44
C ILE A 226 5.78 -18.94 -8.90
N LYS A 227 6.73 -18.92 -9.86
CA LYS A 227 6.43 -19.11 -11.29
C LYS A 227 5.79 -20.47 -11.58
N LEU A 228 6.34 -21.55 -11.03
CA LEU A 228 5.79 -22.90 -11.22
C LEU A 228 4.37 -23.03 -10.65
N ARG A 229 4.07 -22.36 -9.53
CA ARG A 229 2.73 -22.34 -8.92
C ARG A 229 1.72 -21.56 -9.75
N GLU A 230 2.12 -20.44 -10.35
CA GLU A 230 1.28 -19.69 -11.30
C GLU A 230 1.01 -20.51 -12.57
N GLU A 231 2.03 -21.17 -13.13
CA GLU A 231 1.89 -22.07 -14.28
C GLU A 231 0.96 -23.25 -13.96
N GLU A 232 1.13 -23.91 -12.81
CA GLU A 232 0.26 -24.99 -12.33
C GLU A 232 -1.20 -24.54 -12.23
N ARG A 233 -1.45 -23.36 -11.64
CA ARG A 233 -2.80 -22.80 -11.49
C ARG A 233 -3.46 -22.53 -12.84
N SER A 234 -2.72 -21.96 -13.78
CA SER A 234 -3.22 -21.70 -15.13
C SER A 234 -3.52 -22.99 -15.92
N LEU A 235 -2.71 -24.03 -15.73
CA LEU A 235 -2.86 -25.31 -16.40
C LEU A 235 -4.00 -26.13 -15.76
N LEU A 236 -4.20 -26.05 -14.45
CA LEU A 236 -5.33 -26.64 -13.71
C LEU A 236 -6.67 -26.07 -14.17
N SER A 237 -6.81 -24.75 -14.31
CA SER A 237 -8.05 -24.16 -14.81
C SER A 237 -8.35 -24.59 -16.25
N SER A 238 -7.35 -24.58 -17.13
CA SER A 238 -7.52 -25.05 -18.51
C SER A 238 -7.84 -26.55 -18.62
N THR A 239 -7.32 -27.38 -17.72
CA THR A 239 -7.58 -28.84 -17.73
C THR A 239 -9.01 -29.13 -17.27
N LYS A 240 -9.53 -28.39 -16.28
CA LYS A 240 -10.91 -28.52 -15.79
C LYS A 240 -11.95 -28.17 -16.87
N ASP A 241 -11.69 -27.12 -17.65
CA ASP A 241 -12.56 -26.71 -18.76
C ASP A 241 -12.60 -27.75 -19.89
N GLU A 242 -11.46 -28.36 -20.22
CA GLU A 242 -11.35 -29.41 -21.24
C GLU A 242 -11.95 -30.75 -20.77
N GLU A 243 -11.84 -31.09 -19.47
CA GLU A 243 -12.53 -32.24 -18.86
C GLU A 243 -14.06 -32.08 -18.93
N GLU A 244 -14.58 -30.88 -18.64
CA GLU A 244 -16.00 -30.57 -18.78
C GLU A 244 -16.46 -30.64 -20.25
N GLN A 245 -15.62 -30.18 -21.19
CA GLN A 245 -15.89 -30.27 -22.63
C GLN A 245 -15.94 -31.73 -23.12
N VAL A 246 -15.00 -32.58 -22.70
CA VAL A 246 -15.00 -34.02 -23.02
C VAL A 246 -16.23 -34.71 -22.44
N GLY A 247 -16.56 -34.46 -21.17
CA GLY A 247 -17.76 -35.01 -20.54
C GLY A 247 -19.06 -34.59 -21.23
N ASN A 248 -19.13 -33.37 -21.76
CA ASN A 248 -20.25 -32.88 -22.54
C ASN A 248 -20.34 -33.52 -23.94
N LEU A 249 -19.22 -33.77 -24.62
CA LEU A 249 -19.16 -34.46 -25.92
C LEU A 249 -19.49 -35.95 -25.78
N GLU A 250 -19.04 -36.60 -24.72
CA GLU A 250 -19.36 -38.00 -24.39
C GLU A 250 -20.85 -38.19 -24.10
N LYS A 251 -21.45 -37.30 -23.29
CA LYS A 251 -22.91 -37.29 -23.04
C LYS A 251 -23.71 -37.11 -24.33
N ARG A 252 -23.18 -36.35 -25.31
CA ARG A 252 -23.82 -36.14 -26.62
C ARG A 252 -23.61 -37.32 -27.58
N ASN A 253 -22.48 -38.03 -27.51
CA ASN A 253 -22.19 -39.18 -28.35
C ASN A 253 -22.94 -40.45 -27.90
N ALA A 254 -23.13 -40.61 -26.58
CA ALA A 254 -23.95 -41.67 -25.98
C ALA A 254 -25.42 -41.64 -26.42
N VAL A 255 -25.91 -40.48 -26.87
CA VAL A 255 -27.27 -40.32 -27.43
C VAL A 255 -27.37 -40.96 -28.83
N LEU A 256 -26.31 -40.91 -29.65
CA LEU A 256 -26.29 -41.43 -31.03
C LEU A 256 -26.00 -42.95 -31.13
N GLU A 257 -25.41 -43.52 -30.08
CA GLU A 257 -25.09 -44.96 -30.00
C GLU A 257 -26.34 -45.85 -30.06
N ARG A 258 -27.47 -45.37 -29.54
CA ARG A 258 -28.77 -46.06 -29.57
C ARG A 258 -29.39 -46.10 -30.97
N ASP A 259 -29.14 -45.11 -31.81
CA ASP A 259 -29.70 -45.05 -33.17
C ASP A 259 -28.94 -45.96 -34.16
N VAL A 260 -27.64 -46.20 -33.90
CA VAL A 260 -26.81 -47.16 -34.65
C VAL A 260 -27.18 -48.62 -34.31
N ALA A 261 -27.60 -48.90 -33.06
CA ALA A 261 -28.07 -50.21 -32.62
C ALA A 261 -29.45 -50.58 -33.19
N ARG A 262 -30.39 -49.62 -33.22
CA ARG A 262 -31.75 -49.77 -33.76
C ARG A 262 -31.79 -50.12 -35.25
N TYR A 263 -30.83 -49.64 -36.05
CA TYR A 263 -30.73 -50.01 -37.47
C TYR A 263 -30.51 -51.52 -37.68
N ARG A 264 -29.88 -52.21 -36.72
CA ARG A 264 -29.58 -53.65 -36.78
C ARG A 264 -30.72 -54.54 -36.21
N GLU A 265 -31.67 -53.98 -35.46
CA GLU A 265 -32.80 -54.72 -34.84
C GLU A 265 -34.02 -54.89 -35.77
N ARG A 266 -34.23 -53.99 -36.74
CA ARG A 266 -35.39 -54.00 -37.65
C ARG A 266 -35.58 -55.30 -38.44
N GLU A 267 -34.49 -55.95 -38.84
CA GLU A 267 -34.55 -57.16 -39.70
C GLU A 267 -35.18 -58.38 -39.00
N ALA A 268 -35.21 -58.43 -37.66
CA ALA A 268 -35.63 -59.63 -36.90
C ALA A 268 -37.11 -59.65 -36.46
N ILE A 269 -37.89 -58.65 -36.86
CA ILE A 269 -39.18 -58.27 -36.27
C ILE A 269 -40.38 -58.59 -37.18
N LEU A 270 -40.17 -58.67 -38.50
CA LEU A 270 -41.27 -58.89 -39.47
C LEU A 270 -41.94 -60.28 -39.38
N GLU A 271 -41.29 -61.25 -38.74
CA GLU A 271 -41.70 -62.67 -38.72
C GLU A 271 -42.66 -63.02 -37.56
N ARG A 272 -42.82 -62.14 -36.56
CA ARG A 272 -43.51 -62.43 -35.29
C ARG A 272 -44.96 -61.92 -35.21
N ILE A 273 -45.39 -61.10 -36.17
CA ILE A 273 -46.67 -60.33 -36.20
C ILE A 273 -47.91 -61.22 -36.39
N GLU A 274 -47.80 -62.26 -37.20
CA GLU A 274 -48.93 -63.02 -37.77
C GLU A 274 -49.67 -63.91 -36.76
N LEU A 275 -49.06 -64.24 -35.62
CA LEU A 275 -49.59 -65.17 -34.62
C LEU A 275 -50.43 -64.52 -33.50
N TYR A 276 -50.43 -63.19 -33.39
CA TYR A 276 -50.96 -62.47 -32.22
C TYR A 276 -52.41 -61.92 -32.38
N GLU A 277 -52.96 -61.83 -33.60
CA GLU A 277 -54.26 -61.20 -33.89
C GLU A 277 -55.50 -61.98 -33.36
N LEU A 278 -55.37 -63.26 -32.96
CA LEU A 278 -56.51 -64.12 -32.56
C LEU A 278 -56.86 -64.12 -31.05
N ALA A 279 -56.05 -63.52 -30.17
CA ALA A 279 -56.10 -63.75 -28.71
C ALA A 279 -56.66 -62.56 -27.87
N ILE A 280 -57.13 -61.52 -28.53
CA ILE A 280 -57.25 -60.16 -28.00
C ILE A 280 -58.44 -59.95 -27.01
N PRO A 281 -59.73 -60.18 -27.33
CA PRO A 281 -60.84 -59.69 -26.51
C PRO A 281 -60.86 -60.10 -25.02
N TRP A 282 -60.46 -61.33 -24.68
CA TRP A 282 -60.48 -61.83 -23.31
C TRP A 282 -59.43 -61.21 -22.39
N ALA A 283 -58.32 -60.77 -22.98
CA ALA A 283 -57.27 -60.16 -22.22
C ALA A 283 -57.61 -58.69 -21.86
N ARG A 284 -58.56 -58.03 -22.56
CA ARG A 284 -58.92 -56.59 -22.39
C ARG A 284 -59.42 -56.30 -20.99
N TYR A 285 -60.22 -57.22 -20.49
CA TYR A 285 -60.75 -57.18 -19.13
C TYR A 285 -59.65 -57.39 -18.07
N ASP A 286 -58.74 -58.36 -18.26
CA ASP A 286 -57.64 -58.62 -17.33
C ASP A 286 -56.66 -57.45 -17.22
N ILE A 287 -56.40 -56.74 -18.32
CA ILE A 287 -55.57 -55.52 -18.32
C ILE A 287 -56.24 -54.37 -17.57
N ALA A 288 -57.53 -54.13 -17.78
CA ALA A 288 -58.22 -53.03 -17.09
C ALA A 288 -58.24 -53.25 -15.56
N LYS A 289 -58.42 -54.50 -15.13
CA LYS A 289 -58.32 -54.90 -13.71
C LYS A 289 -56.90 -54.76 -13.15
N HIS A 290 -55.87 -55.15 -13.91
CA HIS A 290 -54.48 -54.96 -13.52
C HIS A 290 -54.08 -53.47 -13.44
N LYS A 291 -54.56 -52.63 -14.37
CA LYS A 291 -54.35 -51.16 -14.36
C LYS A 291 -54.94 -50.51 -13.09
N TYR A 292 -56.11 -50.95 -12.64
CA TYR A 292 -56.70 -50.50 -11.36
C TYR A 292 -55.84 -50.90 -10.14
N ASP A 293 -55.35 -52.13 -10.07
CA ASP A 293 -54.54 -52.62 -8.94
C ASP A 293 -53.14 -51.99 -8.89
N VAL A 294 -52.56 -51.65 -10.05
CA VAL A 294 -51.30 -50.89 -10.15
C VAL A 294 -51.52 -49.43 -9.71
N ALA A 295 -52.56 -48.76 -10.21
CA ALA A 295 -52.86 -47.38 -9.83
C ALA A 295 -53.17 -47.24 -8.32
N LYS A 296 -53.82 -48.25 -7.72
CA LYS A 296 -54.06 -48.31 -6.26
C LYS A 296 -52.77 -48.38 -5.44
N ARG A 297 -51.80 -49.18 -5.90
CA ARG A 297 -50.48 -49.32 -5.27
C ARG A 297 -49.64 -48.05 -5.43
N GLN A 298 -49.56 -47.49 -6.64
CA GLN A 298 -48.83 -46.24 -6.91
C GLN A 298 -49.38 -45.05 -6.11
N ARG A 299 -50.71 -44.94 -5.96
CA ARG A 299 -51.33 -43.92 -5.09
C ARG A 299 -50.90 -44.09 -3.63
N ALA A 300 -50.87 -45.32 -3.10
CA ALA A 300 -50.47 -45.59 -1.73
C ALA A 300 -48.98 -45.28 -1.49
N GLU A 301 -48.11 -45.67 -2.42
CA GLU A 301 -46.66 -45.38 -2.35
C GLU A 301 -46.37 -43.88 -2.45
N ALA A 302 -46.99 -43.17 -3.41
CA ALA A 302 -46.86 -41.72 -3.54
C ALA A 302 -47.38 -40.98 -2.30
N HIS A 303 -48.46 -41.48 -1.67
CA HIS A 303 -48.99 -40.92 -0.43
C HIS A 303 -48.01 -41.07 0.75
N VAL A 304 -47.42 -42.26 0.90
CA VAL A 304 -46.43 -42.55 1.96
C VAL A 304 -45.16 -41.72 1.74
N ALA A 305 -44.68 -41.60 0.51
CA ALA A 305 -43.52 -40.77 0.17
C ALA A 305 -43.78 -39.28 0.45
N TYR A 306 -44.95 -38.76 0.06
CA TYR A 306 -45.36 -37.39 0.38
C TYR A 306 -45.46 -37.16 1.89
N GLN A 307 -46.10 -38.06 2.65
CA GLN A 307 -46.20 -37.92 4.11
C GLN A 307 -44.84 -37.99 4.82
N LYS A 308 -43.93 -38.83 4.33
CA LYS A 308 -42.57 -38.93 4.89
C LYS A 308 -41.80 -37.61 4.69
N LEU A 309 -41.81 -37.06 3.47
CA LEU A 309 -41.17 -35.79 3.16
C LEU A 309 -41.80 -34.61 3.92
N LEU A 310 -43.13 -34.63 4.15
CA LEU A 310 -43.83 -33.62 4.95
C LEU A 310 -43.33 -33.61 6.40
N LYS A 311 -43.21 -34.78 7.04
CA LYS A 311 -42.69 -34.91 8.41
C LYS A 311 -41.20 -34.59 8.52
N GLU A 312 -40.42 -34.86 7.48
CA GLU A 312 -38.99 -34.52 7.44
C GLU A 312 -38.74 -33.00 7.29
N ASN A 313 -39.69 -32.27 6.68
CA ASN A 313 -39.57 -30.84 6.42
C ASN A 313 -40.07 -29.95 7.59
N GLU A 314 -40.99 -30.44 8.42
CA GLU A 314 -41.49 -29.74 9.62
C GLU A 314 -40.39 -29.22 10.58
N PRO A 315 -39.44 -30.04 11.06
CA PRO A 315 -38.42 -29.59 12.03
C PRO A 315 -37.47 -28.54 11.44
N MET A 316 -37.20 -28.60 10.14
CA MET A 316 -36.33 -27.64 9.44
C MET A 316 -37.01 -26.27 9.31
N ASN A 317 -38.32 -26.24 9.05
CA ASN A 317 -39.09 -24.99 9.01
C ASN A 317 -39.27 -24.36 10.40
N GLU A 318 -39.43 -25.16 11.46
CA GLU A 318 -39.41 -24.65 12.84
C GLU A 318 -38.04 -24.05 13.21
N MET A 319 -36.95 -24.73 12.86
CA MET A 319 -35.58 -24.24 13.10
C MET A 319 -35.28 -22.94 12.34
N LYS A 320 -35.79 -22.81 11.11
CA LYS A 320 -35.73 -21.57 10.32
C LYS A 320 -36.45 -20.41 11.01
N SER A 321 -37.67 -20.62 11.49
CA SER A 321 -38.45 -19.62 12.23
C SER A 321 -37.71 -19.17 13.51
N ASN A 322 -37.14 -20.12 14.26
CA ASN A 322 -36.37 -19.82 15.48
C ASN A 322 -35.11 -18.98 15.17
N LEU A 323 -34.37 -19.31 14.12
CA LEU A 323 -33.18 -18.54 13.71
C LEU A 323 -33.54 -17.13 13.22
N GLU A 324 -34.66 -16.96 12.52
CA GLU A 324 -35.18 -15.64 12.14
C GLU A 324 -35.49 -14.77 13.36
N GLN A 325 -36.07 -15.36 14.41
CA GLN A 325 -36.39 -14.65 15.65
C GLN A 325 -35.12 -14.25 16.41
N ILE A 326 -34.15 -15.18 16.56
CA ILE A 326 -32.84 -14.90 17.17
C ILE A 326 -32.09 -13.80 16.39
N GLY A 327 -32.15 -13.83 15.06
CA GLY A 327 -31.57 -12.81 14.20
C GLY A 327 -32.17 -11.41 14.44
N LYS A 328 -33.50 -11.31 14.61
CA LYS A 328 -34.18 -10.05 14.92
C LYS A 328 -33.81 -9.51 16.31
N ASP A 329 -33.81 -10.37 17.32
CA ASP A 329 -33.52 -9.97 18.70
C ASP A 329 -32.08 -9.50 18.87
N THR A 330 -31.12 -10.23 18.29
CA THR A 330 -29.69 -9.86 18.32
C THR A 330 -29.39 -8.60 17.52
N PHE A 331 -30.11 -8.36 16.42
CA PHE A 331 -30.02 -7.11 15.65
C PHE A 331 -30.52 -5.91 16.46
N ASN A 332 -31.65 -6.05 17.15
CA ASN A 332 -32.20 -5.00 18.01
C ASN A 332 -31.26 -4.69 19.18
N GLU A 333 -30.69 -5.70 19.84
CA GLU A 333 -29.71 -5.52 20.90
C GLU A 333 -28.45 -4.80 20.40
N LYS A 334 -27.94 -5.18 19.22
CA LYS A 334 -26.82 -4.49 18.55
C LYS A 334 -27.14 -3.01 18.31
N ARG A 335 -28.34 -2.68 17.82
CA ARG A 335 -28.76 -1.30 17.55
C ARG A 335 -28.78 -0.46 18.82
N LEU A 336 -29.46 -0.94 19.86
CA LEU A 336 -29.56 -0.25 21.15
C LEU A 336 -28.19 -0.02 21.80
N CYS A 337 -27.31 -1.03 21.79
CA CYS A 337 -25.96 -0.87 22.33
C CYS A 337 -25.13 0.15 21.53
N THR A 338 -25.35 0.26 20.21
CA THR A 338 -24.65 1.23 19.36
C THR A 338 -25.09 2.66 19.67
N GLU A 339 -26.39 2.89 19.86
CA GLU A 339 -26.94 4.19 20.26
C GLU A 339 -26.42 4.61 21.65
N HIS A 340 -26.50 3.73 22.65
CA HIS A 340 -25.97 4.02 24.00
C HIS A 340 -24.45 4.23 24.01
N PHE A 341 -23.70 3.46 23.23
CA PHE A 341 -22.25 3.66 23.12
C PHE A 341 -21.91 5.03 22.51
N SER A 342 -22.68 5.49 21.51
CA SER A 342 -22.46 6.80 20.89
C SER A 342 -22.69 7.96 21.86
N THR A 343 -23.70 7.87 22.71
CA THR A 343 -23.99 8.92 23.71
C THR A 343 -22.93 8.95 24.82
N LYS A 344 -22.49 7.79 25.30
CA LYS A 344 -21.41 7.68 26.30
C LYS A 344 -20.06 8.14 25.75
N ARG A 345 -19.77 7.84 24.48
CA ARG A 345 -18.58 8.35 23.80
C ARG A 345 -18.55 9.88 23.74
N ARG A 346 -19.67 10.52 23.42
CA ARG A 346 -19.77 11.98 23.43
C ARG A 346 -19.51 12.56 24.84
N GLN A 347 -20.06 11.91 25.87
CA GLN A 347 -19.79 12.29 27.27
C GLN A 347 -18.32 12.10 27.67
N LEU A 348 -17.63 11.08 27.14
CA LEU A 348 -16.18 10.89 27.31
C LEU A 348 -15.37 12.02 26.65
N GLU A 349 -15.72 12.41 25.42
CA GLU A 349 -15.06 13.53 24.73
C GLU A 349 -15.27 14.86 25.48
N ASP A 350 -16.48 15.13 25.97
CA ASP A 350 -16.80 16.32 26.78
C ASP A 350 -16.08 16.33 28.16
N THR A 351 -15.80 15.16 28.74
CA THR A 351 -15.06 15.06 30.01
C THR A 351 -13.54 15.13 29.81
N LEU A 352 -13.04 14.60 28.69
CA LEU A 352 -11.65 14.72 28.28
C LEU A 352 -11.26 16.20 28.05
N THR A 353 -12.07 16.94 27.30
CA THR A 353 -11.83 18.37 27.06
C THR A 353 -11.85 19.19 28.36
N LYS A 354 -12.70 18.82 29.33
CA LYS A 354 -12.67 19.43 30.68
C LYS A 354 -11.40 19.08 31.46
N LEU A 355 -10.89 17.84 31.34
CA LEU A 355 -9.62 17.42 31.96
C LEU A 355 -8.41 18.15 31.37
N GLU A 356 -8.40 18.36 30.05
CA GLU A 356 -7.34 19.11 29.36
C GLU A 356 -7.33 20.57 29.80
N LYS A 357 -8.49 21.23 29.87
CA LYS A 357 -8.60 22.61 30.38
C LYS A 357 -8.06 22.74 31.80
N LEU A 358 -8.51 21.89 32.72
CA LEU A 358 -8.02 21.89 34.11
C LEU A 358 -6.53 21.51 34.21
N GLY A 359 -6.02 20.70 33.27
CA GLY A 359 -4.60 20.38 33.15
C GLY A 359 -3.76 21.60 32.76
N ASN A 360 -4.19 22.33 31.74
CA ASN A 360 -3.55 23.56 31.29
C ASN A 360 -3.55 24.62 32.39
N ASP A 361 -4.67 24.80 33.10
CA ASP A 361 -4.77 25.74 34.23
C ASP A 361 -3.78 25.37 35.36
N CYS A 362 -3.63 24.07 35.69
CA CYS A 362 -2.61 23.61 36.64
C CYS A 362 -1.18 23.93 36.18
N ASP A 363 -0.90 23.75 34.89
CA ASP A 363 0.44 23.97 34.32
C ASP A 363 0.76 25.47 34.20
N ASP A 364 -0.23 26.32 33.96
CA ASP A 364 -0.10 27.78 34.02
C ASP A 364 0.22 28.25 35.44
N ILE A 365 -0.51 27.78 36.46
CA ILE A 365 -0.24 28.10 37.87
C ILE A 365 1.15 27.59 38.29
N ARG A 366 1.53 26.37 37.90
CA ARG A 366 2.89 25.82 38.18
C ARG A 366 3.98 26.62 37.49
N ARG A 367 3.76 27.10 36.27
CA ARG A 367 4.68 27.99 35.56
C ARG A 367 4.84 29.31 36.31
N ASN A 368 3.74 29.90 36.78
CA ASN A 368 3.77 31.13 37.58
C ASN A 368 4.53 30.94 38.90
N LEU A 369 4.28 29.83 39.61
CA LEU A 369 5.01 29.45 40.83
C LEU A 369 6.52 29.26 40.58
N ASN A 370 6.89 28.58 39.50
CA ASN A 370 8.30 28.40 39.14
C ASN A 370 8.97 29.72 38.71
N ASN A 371 8.22 30.61 38.04
CA ASN A 371 8.71 31.93 37.65
C ASN A 371 8.95 32.81 38.88
N LEU A 372 8.05 32.77 39.87
CA LEU A 372 8.24 33.46 41.16
C LEU A 372 9.45 32.90 41.91
N LYS A 373 9.60 31.58 42.03
CA LYS A 373 10.78 30.94 42.66
C LYS A 373 12.09 31.27 41.93
N LYS A 374 12.07 31.37 40.60
CA LYS A 374 13.23 31.81 39.82
C LYS A 374 13.55 33.29 40.07
N LYS A 375 12.56 34.17 40.15
CA LYS A 375 12.75 35.59 40.49
C LYS A 375 13.37 35.75 41.88
N GLU A 376 12.91 34.99 42.87
CA GLU A 376 13.44 34.99 44.23
C GLU A 376 14.90 34.51 44.27
N LYS A 377 15.20 33.36 43.65
CA LYS A 377 16.56 32.80 43.60
C LYS A 377 17.53 33.69 42.80
N GLN A 378 17.07 34.33 41.73
CA GLN A 378 17.86 35.30 40.97
C GLN A 378 18.15 36.56 41.79
N ARG A 379 17.21 37.01 42.64
CA ARG A 379 17.42 38.13 43.55
C ARG A 379 18.51 37.80 44.57
N GLU A 380 18.47 36.63 45.20
CA GLU A 380 19.51 36.17 46.16
C GLU A 380 20.90 36.10 45.52
N VAL A 381 21.00 35.50 44.32
CA VAL A 381 22.26 35.41 43.58
C VAL A 381 22.78 36.80 43.19
N ARG A 382 21.91 37.72 42.75
CA ARG A 382 22.31 39.10 42.41
C ARG A 382 22.80 39.87 43.64
N ILE A 383 22.22 39.67 44.82
CA ILE A 383 22.69 40.27 46.08
C ILE A 383 24.10 39.77 46.41
N ALA A 384 24.36 38.46 46.31
CA ALA A 384 25.69 37.88 46.57
C ALA A 384 26.75 38.34 45.54
N GLN A 385 26.38 38.43 44.26
CA GLN A 385 27.25 38.93 43.19
C GLN A 385 27.58 40.41 43.34
N HIS A 386 26.62 41.25 43.72
CA HIS A 386 26.88 42.67 43.94
C HIS A 386 27.77 42.91 45.16
N ARG A 387 27.68 42.09 46.21
CA ARG A 387 28.59 42.18 47.38
C ARG A 387 30.05 41.84 47.03
N THR A 388 30.27 40.80 46.24
CA THR A 388 31.62 40.35 45.83
C THR A 388 32.28 41.30 44.83
N GLU A 389 31.50 41.83 43.88
CA GLU A 389 32.01 42.76 42.86
C GLU A 389 32.36 44.15 43.44
N ILE A 390 31.62 44.63 44.45
CA ILE A 390 31.94 45.87 45.16
C ILE A 390 33.31 45.77 45.84
N ALA A 391 33.61 44.67 46.54
CA ALA A 391 34.89 44.47 47.20
C ALA A 391 36.09 44.46 46.22
N ARG A 392 35.91 43.82 45.05
CA ARG A 392 36.92 43.77 44.00
C ARG A 392 37.16 45.12 43.32
N LEU A 393 36.10 45.89 43.10
CA LEU A 393 36.19 47.22 42.47
C LEU A 393 36.90 48.22 43.39
N GLU A 394 36.73 48.14 44.72
CA GLU A 394 37.41 49.00 45.69
C GLU A 394 38.94 48.88 45.64
N GLU A 395 39.46 47.67 45.45
CA GLU A 395 40.89 47.37 45.40
C GLU A 395 41.59 47.95 44.15
N ILE A 396 40.88 48.00 43.03
CA ILE A 396 41.42 48.37 41.70
C ILE A 396 41.45 49.90 41.50
N THR A 397 40.70 50.70 42.28
CA THR A 397 40.55 52.16 42.07
C THR A 397 41.61 53.04 42.76
N SER A 398 42.74 52.49 43.24
CA SER A 398 43.71 53.17 44.11
C SER A 398 44.76 54.06 43.42
N VAL A 399 44.91 54.02 42.09
CA VAL A 399 45.95 54.78 41.35
C VAL A 399 45.36 55.51 40.12
N GLN A 400 45.55 56.83 40.03
CA GLN A 400 45.08 57.69 38.92
C GLN A 400 46.13 57.84 37.79
N PRO A 401 45.75 57.60 36.52
CA PRO A 401 46.55 57.97 35.35
C PRO A 401 46.02 59.22 34.62
N THR A 402 46.93 59.91 33.92
CA THR A 402 46.73 61.19 33.20
C THR A 402 45.86 61.10 31.94
N GLU A 403 45.22 62.21 31.58
CA GLU A 403 44.21 62.33 30.52
C GLU A 403 44.82 62.58 29.13
N ASN A 404 44.33 61.83 28.12
CA ASN A 404 44.61 62.04 26.69
C ASN A 404 43.32 62.42 25.95
N ASP A 405 43.41 63.41 25.06
CA ASP A 405 42.30 63.99 24.31
C ASP A 405 41.89 63.14 23.09
N THR A 406 40.58 62.93 22.85
CA THR A 406 40.06 61.99 21.81
C THR A 406 38.86 62.50 21.00
N SER A 407 38.61 63.81 20.97
CA SER A 407 37.39 64.36 20.33
C SER A 407 37.26 63.99 18.84
N GLU A 408 38.34 64.02 18.07
CA GLU A 408 38.32 63.79 16.61
C GLU A 408 37.91 62.36 16.21
N ILE A 409 38.14 61.37 17.08
CA ILE A 409 37.75 59.97 16.80
C ILE A 409 36.27 59.74 17.15
N ASN A 410 35.69 60.54 18.04
CA ASN A 410 34.28 60.43 18.40
C ASN A 410 33.37 60.90 17.26
N ASP A 411 33.70 62.03 16.64
CA ASP A 411 32.89 62.62 15.57
C ASP A 411 32.75 61.65 14.37
N LYS A 412 33.83 60.93 14.02
CA LYS A 412 33.83 59.92 12.94
C LYS A 412 33.03 58.65 13.30
N ILE A 413 33.01 58.25 14.57
CA ILE A 413 32.22 57.09 15.03
C ILE A 413 30.72 57.42 15.03
N ASP A 414 30.36 58.66 15.35
CA ASP A 414 28.97 59.10 15.40
C ASP A 414 28.35 59.22 14.00
N ASP A 415 29.12 59.71 13.02
CA ASP A 415 28.70 59.76 11.61
C ASP A 415 28.44 58.34 11.04
N LEU A 416 29.40 57.41 11.21
CA LEU A 416 29.21 56.00 10.80
C LEU A 416 28.03 55.34 11.53
N SER A 417 27.78 55.70 12.79
CA SER A 417 26.64 55.17 13.56
C SER A 417 25.29 55.74 13.09
N MET A 418 25.26 56.92 12.48
CA MET A 418 24.06 57.47 11.85
C MET A 418 23.77 56.76 10.52
N GLN A 419 24.79 56.53 9.70
CA GLN A 419 24.66 55.81 8.42
C GLN A 419 24.21 54.34 8.63
N MET A 420 24.79 53.64 9.61
CA MET A 420 24.37 52.28 9.96
C MET A 420 22.91 52.23 10.46
N ARG A 421 22.44 53.24 11.22
CA ARG A 421 21.05 53.31 11.69
C ARG A 421 20.07 53.48 10.53
N LYS A 422 20.43 54.29 9.53
CA LYS A 422 19.61 54.48 8.32
C LYS A 422 19.44 53.17 7.55
N ILE A 423 20.55 52.46 7.27
CA ILE A 423 20.52 51.14 6.60
C ILE A 423 19.75 50.10 7.41
N GLN A 424 19.80 50.18 8.75
CA GLN A 424 19.06 49.27 9.62
C GLN A 424 17.55 49.54 9.65
N MET A 425 17.13 50.79 9.46
CA MET A 425 15.72 51.15 9.23
C MET A 425 15.25 50.68 7.85
N ASP A 426 16.03 50.94 6.81
CA ASP A 426 15.73 50.49 5.44
C ASP A 426 15.63 48.95 5.40
N GLY A 427 16.54 48.23 6.06
CA GLY A 427 16.50 46.77 6.18
C GLY A 427 15.33 46.22 7.00
N GLN A 428 14.74 47.03 7.89
CA GLN A 428 13.51 46.66 8.60
C GLN A 428 12.29 46.80 7.67
N ASP A 429 12.22 47.88 6.89
CA ASP A 429 11.16 48.10 5.90
C ASP A 429 11.15 47.00 4.83
N PHE A 430 12.33 46.51 4.40
CA PHE A 430 12.44 45.37 3.49
C PHE A 430 11.98 44.05 4.10
N LYS A 431 12.24 43.81 5.40
CA LYS A 431 11.73 42.62 6.11
C LYS A 431 10.22 42.64 6.24
N ASP A 432 9.66 43.80 6.61
CA ASP A 432 8.21 43.97 6.72
C ASP A 432 7.53 43.78 5.34
N ASN A 433 8.19 44.15 4.24
CA ASN A 433 7.70 43.89 2.88
C ASN A 433 7.84 42.42 2.47
N LEU A 434 8.93 41.73 2.85
CA LEU A 434 9.10 40.30 2.62
C LEU A 434 8.06 39.47 3.38
N GLU A 435 7.73 39.87 4.62
CA GLU A 435 6.70 39.22 5.43
C GLU A 435 5.30 39.35 4.79
N LYS A 436 4.96 40.54 4.28
CA LYS A 436 3.71 40.74 3.52
C LYS A 436 3.64 39.87 2.26
N LEU A 437 4.73 39.79 1.49
CA LEU A 437 4.80 38.94 0.29
C LEU A 437 4.69 37.43 0.63
N ASP A 438 5.23 37.01 1.77
CA ASP A 438 5.09 35.63 2.26
C ASP A 438 3.67 35.31 2.71
N ASP A 439 3.00 36.24 3.39
CA ASP A 439 1.58 36.11 3.77
C ASP A 439 0.66 36.04 2.55
N ASP A 440 0.85 36.91 1.55
CA ASP A 440 0.10 36.90 0.30
C ASP A 440 0.32 35.60 -0.50
N SER A 441 1.58 35.13 -0.58
CA SER A 441 1.92 33.83 -1.19
C SER A 441 1.23 32.67 -0.47
N ASN A 442 1.18 32.68 0.86
CA ASN A 442 0.53 31.65 1.64
C ASN A 442 -0.99 31.67 1.47
N GLU A 443 -1.61 32.85 1.38
CA GLU A 443 -3.03 32.99 1.11
C GLU A 443 -3.41 32.45 -0.28
N ILE A 444 -2.67 32.81 -1.32
CA ILE A 444 -2.89 32.30 -2.68
C ILE A 444 -2.68 30.79 -2.74
N ARG A 445 -1.67 30.24 -2.04
CA ARG A 445 -1.47 28.77 -1.95
C ARG A 445 -2.64 28.06 -1.29
N ARG A 446 -3.23 28.64 -0.24
CA ARG A 446 -4.44 28.08 0.41
C ARG A 446 -5.63 28.07 -0.55
N GLN A 447 -5.84 29.16 -1.30
CA GLN A 447 -6.91 29.25 -2.29
C GLN A 447 -6.71 28.26 -3.45
N LEU A 448 -5.48 28.11 -3.93
CA LEU A 448 -5.12 27.16 -4.98
C LEU A 448 -5.41 25.72 -4.54
N LEU A 449 -5.09 25.36 -3.30
CA LEU A 449 -5.34 24.02 -2.75
C LEU A 449 -6.85 23.73 -2.62
N ARG A 450 -7.64 24.73 -2.22
CA ARG A 450 -9.11 24.63 -2.14
C ARG A 450 -9.75 24.43 -3.52
N ILE A 451 -9.35 25.22 -4.51
CA ILE A 451 -9.87 25.14 -5.88
C ILE A 451 -9.43 23.85 -6.57
N ASP A 452 -8.18 23.41 -6.36
CA ASP A 452 -7.68 22.13 -6.88
C ASP A 452 -8.42 20.93 -6.27
N GLN A 453 -8.80 21.01 -4.99
CA GLN A 453 -9.63 19.99 -4.35
C GLN A 453 -11.03 19.94 -4.95
N GLN A 454 -11.69 21.09 -5.15
CA GLN A 454 -13.00 21.17 -5.82
C GLN A 454 -12.94 20.62 -7.26
N ARG A 455 -11.84 20.86 -7.98
CA ARG A 455 -11.62 20.28 -9.31
C ARG A 455 -11.48 18.77 -9.28
N LYS A 456 -10.72 18.22 -8.33
CA LYS A 456 -10.53 16.75 -8.17
C LYS A 456 -11.83 16.03 -7.81
N GLU A 457 -12.69 16.66 -7.01
CA GLU A 457 -14.02 16.12 -6.70
C GLU A 457 -14.91 15.98 -7.95
N LEU A 458 -14.73 16.85 -8.96
CA LEU A 458 -15.42 16.75 -10.25
C LEU A 458 -14.78 15.70 -11.19
N GLU A 459 -13.47 15.46 -11.11
CA GLU A 459 -12.76 14.42 -11.89
C GLU A 459 -13.15 12.99 -11.45
N ASP A 460 -13.54 12.82 -10.18
CA ASP A 460 -13.97 11.53 -9.59
C ASP A 460 -15.25 10.94 -10.24
N ILE A 461 -16.05 11.75 -10.95
CA ILE A 461 -17.29 11.28 -11.58
C ILE A 461 -17.02 10.30 -12.75
N ARG A 462 -15.94 10.49 -13.52
CA ARG A 462 -15.56 9.56 -14.60
C ARG A 462 -15.09 8.21 -14.05
N GLU A 463 -14.30 8.22 -12.99
CA GLU A 463 -13.86 7.00 -12.31
C GLU A 463 -15.04 6.31 -11.60
N ARG A 464 -15.96 7.06 -10.97
CA ARG A 464 -17.21 6.48 -10.42
C ARG A 464 -18.10 5.84 -11.50
N ARG A 465 -18.15 6.39 -12.71
CA ARG A 465 -18.89 5.79 -13.85
C ARG A 465 -18.18 4.56 -14.42
N LEU A 466 -16.85 4.50 -14.36
CA LEU A 466 -16.10 3.28 -14.65
C LEU A 466 -16.31 2.22 -13.56
N GLU A 467 -16.39 2.62 -12.29
CA GLU A 467 -16.66 1.75 -11.14
C GLU A 467 -18.08 1.16 -11.19
N SER A 468 -19.07 1.89 -11.72
CA SER A 468 -20.43 1.33 -11.93
C SER A 468 -20.45 0.20 -12.97
N LEU A 469 -19.41 0.10 -13.82
CA LEU A 469 -19.18 -1.01 -14.75
C LEU A 469 -18.33 -2.14 -14.14
N ARG A 470 -18.03 -2.14 -12.83
CA ARG A 470 -17.14 -3.14 -12.18
C ARG A 470 -17.55 -4.59 -12.38
N ASN A 471 -18.85 -4.84 -12.46
CA ASN A 471 -19.40 -6.19 -12.69
C ASN A 471 -19.27 -6.63 -14.16
N GLU A 472 -18.86 -5.75 -15.08
CA GLU A 472 -18.68 -6.01 -16.51
C GLU A 472 -17.20 -6.19 -16.85
N HIS A 473 -16.66 -7.35 -16.46
CA HIS A 473 -15.23 -7.69 -16.57
C HIS A 473 -14.63 -7.40 -17.95
N HIS A 474 -15.32 -7.80 -19.03
CA HIS A 474 -14.83 -7.63 -20.41
C HIS A 474 -14.67 -6.15 -20.81
N THR A 475 -15.59 -5.28 -20.38
CA THR A 475 -15.54 -3.84 -20.69
C THR A 475 -14.39 -3.18 -19.96
N ILE A 476 -14.17 -3.53 -18.69
CA ILE A 476 -13.07 -2.97 -17.89
C ILE A 476 -11.71 -3.46 -18.37
N GLU A 477 -11.61 -4.72 -18.76
CA GLU A 477 -10.38 -5.27 -19.31
C GLU A 477 -10.00 -4.56 -20.62
N ALA A 478 -10.98 -4.25 -21.47
CA ALA A 478 -10.79 -3.43 -22.67
C ALA A 478 -10.36 -1.99 -22.34
N VAL A 479 -10.94 -1.36 -21.31
CA VAL A 479 -10.50 -0.04 -20.82
C VAL A 479 -9.05 -0.07 -20.33
N LYS A 480 -8.66 -1.10 -19.56
CA LYS A 480 -7.28 -1.28 -19.08
C LYS A 480 -6.30 -1.46 -20.23
N TRP A 481 -6.66 -2.27 -21.22
CA TRP A 481 -5.86 -2.45 -22.42
C TRP A 481 -5.69 -1.13 -23.19
N LEU A 482 -6.78 -0.36 -23.36
CA LEU A 482 -6.74 0.93 -24.05
C LEU A 482 -5.85 1.94 -23.33
N ARG A 483 -5.87 1.97 -21.99
CA ARG A 483 -4.98 2.82 -21.18
C ARG A 483 -3.49 2.49 -21.38
N LEU A 484 -3.16 1.21 -21.52
CA LEU A 484 -1.78 0.74 -21.66
C LEU A 484 -1.22 0.86 -23.08
N ASN A 485 -2.10 0.84 -24.10
CA ASN A 485 -1.69 0.78 -25.51
C ASN A 485 -2.14 2.01 -26.31
N ARG A 486 -2.43 3.13 -25.62
CA ARG A 486 -2.87 4.37 -26.26
C ARG A 486 -1.86 4.91 -27.28
N ASP A 487 -0.56 4.72 -27.00
CA ASP A 487 0.53 5.17 -27.87
C ASP A 487 0.69 4.34 -29.15
N GLN A 488 0.00 3.19 -29.25
CA GLN A 488 0.03 2.30 -30.41
C GLN A 488 -1.13 2.54 -31.39
N LEU A 489 -2.11 3.36 -31.00
CA LEU A 489 -3.29 3.70 -31.80
C LEU A 489 -3.08 5.03 -32.53
N VAL A 490 -3.64 5.15 -33.73
CA VAL A 490 -3.36 6.28 -34.63
C VAL A 490 -4.28 7.46 -34.37
N GLY A 491 -5.57 7.19 -34.17
CA GLY A 491 -6.63 8.15 -33.89
C GLY A 491 -7.14 8.06 -32.45
N HIS A 492 -8.08 8.95 -32.11
CA HIS A 492 -8.68 8.91 -30.77
C HIS A 492 -9.70 7.77 -30.69
N VAL A 493 -9.54 6.92 -29.68
CA VAL A 493 -10.56 5.93 -29.31
C VAL A 493 -11.21 6.39 -28.02
N PHE A 494 -12.52 6.57 -28.07
CA PHE A 494 -13.32 6.95 -26.92
C PHE A 494 -13.63 5.73 -26.06
N TYR A 495 -13.66 5.96 -24.74
CA TYR A 495 -14.17 5.00 -23.77
C TYR A 495 -15.65 4.67 -24.03
N PRO A 496 -16.22 3.67 -23.32
CA PRO A 496 -17.62 3.34 -23.46
C PRO A 496 -18.52 4.57 -23.37
N LEU A 497 -19.54 4.66 -24.23
CA LEU A 497 -20.43 5.82 -24.36
C LEU A 497 -20.92 6.39 -23.02
N CYS A 498 -21.25 5.55 -22.03
CA CYS A 498 -21.70 6.03 -20.72
C CYS A 498 -20.66 6.83 -19.91
N VAL A 499 -19.37 6.65 -20.18
CA VAL A 499 -18.28 7.35 -19.50
C VAL A 499 -18.05 8.73 -20.12
N GLU A 500 -18.20 8.85 -21.44
CA GLU A 500 -17.86 10.06 -22.20
C GLU A 500 -19.03 11.02 -22.41
N ILE A 501 -20.27 10.54 -22.32
CA ILE A 501 -21.46 11.36 -22.54
C ILE A 501 -21.84 12.13 -21.28
N ASN A 502 -22.13 13.42 -21.40
CA ASN A 502 -22.73 14.21 -20.34
C ASN A 502 -24.20 14.53 -20.64
N VAL A 503 -25.04 14.53 -19.59
CA VAL A 503 -26.45 14.90 -19.68
C VAL A 503 -26.60 16.32 -19.15
N ILE A 504 -27.24 17.20 -19.94
CA ILE A 504 -27.37 18.62 -19.61
C ILE A 504 -28.33 18.83 -18.42
N ASP A 505 -29.54 18.29 -18.47
CA ASP A 505 -30.49 18.26 -17.35
C ASP A 505 -30.76 16.81 -16.90
N VAL A 506 -30.39 16.51 -15.65
CA VAL A 506 -30.51 15.19 -15.02
C VAL A 506 -31.92 14.63 -15.09
N LYS A 507 -32.96 15.47 -15.19
CA LYS A 507 -34.36 15.01 -15.33
C LYS A 507 -34.58 14.14 -16.57
N TYR A 508 -33.75 14.28 -17.60
CA TYR A 508 -33.82 13.47 -18.82
C TYR A 508 -32.92 12.23 -18.78
N ALA A 509 -32.17 11.99 -17.69
CA ALA A 509 -31.23 10.87 -17.59
C ALA A 509 -31.92 9.50 -17.76
N ASP A 510 -33.07 9.29 -17.11
CA ASP A 510 -33.87 8.05 -17.22
C ASP A 510 -34.26 7.75 -18.67
N ALA A 511 -34.70 8.79 -19.38
CA ALA A 511 -35.06 8.72 -20.79
C ALA A 511 -33.84 8.40 -21.66
N ILE A 512 -32.74 9.14 -21.51
CA ILE A 512 -31.52 8.97 -22.30
C ILE A 512 -30.93 7.57 -22.10
N GLU A 513 -30.80 7.10 -20.85
CA GLU A 513 -30.25 5.78 -20.54
C GLU A 513 -31.14 4.65 -21.10
N THR A 514 -32.47 4.81 -21.02
CA THR A 514 -33.44 3.87 -21.60
C THR A 514 -33.42 3.87 -23.14
N ALA A 515 -33.15 5.00 -23.79
CA ALA A 515 -33.02 5.10 -25.25
C ALA A 515 -31.72 4.47 -25.76
N ILE A 516 -30.60 4.70 -25.07
CA ILE A 516 -29.29 4.13 -25.42
C ILE A 516 -29.31 2.61 -25.23
N GLY A 517 -30.00 2.09 -24.20
CA GLY A 517 -30.12 0.66 -23.97
C GLY A 517 -28.76 -0.01 -23.81
N GLN A 518 -28.56 -1.24 -24.30
CA GLN A 518 -27.29 -1.97 -24.12
C GLN A 518 -26.08 -1.31 -24.82
N ASN A 519 -26.30 -0.33 -25.69
CA ASN A 519 -25.23 0.35 -26.42
C ASN A 519 -24.38 1.27 -25.54
N TYR A 520 -24.75 1.52 -24.28
CA TYR A 520 -23.98 2.39 -23.39
C TYR A 520 -22.54 1.89 -23.13
N ARG A 521 -22.28 0.59 -23.38
CA ARG A 521 -20.96 -0.07 -23.24
C ARG A 521 -20.08 0.03 -24.50
N THR A 522 -20.55 0.71 -25.53
CA THR A 522 -19.91 0.68 -26.85
C THR A 522 -18.71 1.63 -26.89
N PHE A 523 -17.58 1.15 -27.37
CA PHE A 523 -16.39 1.95 -27.68
C PHE A 523 -16.53 2.56 -29.08
N VAL A 524 -16.07 3.80 -29.25
CA VAL A 524 -16.14 4.50 -30.53
C VAL A 524 -14.73 4.87 -30.98
N CYS A 525 -14.35 4.39 -32.17
CA CYS A 525 -13.08 4.73 -32.80
C CYS A 525 -13.27 5.83 -33.85
N GLU A 526 -12.36 6.79 -33.91
CA GLU A 526 -12.31 7.79 -34.99
C GLU A 526 -11.75 7.20 -36.29
N ASP A 527 -10.74 6.34 -36.23
CA ASP A 527 -10.05 5.77 -37.39
C ASP A 527 -10.39 4.29 -37.59
N GLN A 528 -10.51 3.87 -38.85
CA GLN A 528 -10.83 2.49 -39.23
C GLN A 528 -9.69 1.50 -38.90
N ARG A 529 -8.44 1.95 -38.91
CA ARG A 529 -7.28 1.12 -38.55
C ARG A 529 -7.31 0.77 -37.07
N ASP A 530 -7.69 1.72 -36.21
CA ASP A 530 -7.83 1.49 -34.78
C ASP A 530 -9.00 0.57 -34.47
N TYR A 531 -10.11 0.71 -35.21
CA TYR A 531 -11.23 -0.23 -35.15
C TYR A 531 -10.77 -1.67 -35.44
N HIS A 532 -10.09 -1.92 -36.55
CA HIS A 532 -9.58 -3.26 -36.87
C HIS A 532 -8.55 -3.75 -35.85
N THR A 533 -7.68 -2.87 -35.37
CA THR A 533 -6.66 -3.22 -34.36
C THR A 533 -7.30 -3.63 -33.04
N MET A 534 -8.26 -2.85 -32.55
CA MET A 534 -9.00 -3.17 -31.33
C MET A 534 -9.86 -4.42 -31.49
N THR A 535 -10.61 -4.58 -32.59
CA THR A 535 -11.43 -5.78 -32.79
C THR A 535 -10.55 -7.02 -32.87
N LYS A 536 -9.43 -6.96 -33.60
CA LYS A 536 -8.49 -8.08 -33.68
C LYS A 536 -7.89 -8.43 -32.31
N GLU A 537 -7.37 -7.45 -31.59
CA GLU A 537 -6.68 -7.71 -30.31
C GLU A 537 -7.65 -8.05 -29.18
N LEU A 538 -8.75 -7.29 -29.04
CA LEU A 538 -9.68 -7.45 -27.93
C LEU A 538 -10.73 -8.52 -28.20
N CYS A 539 -11.30 -8.60 -29.41
CA CYS A 539 -12.36 -9.55 -29.71
C CYS A 539 -11.82 -10.88 -30.27
N ASP A 540 -10.83 -10.87 -31.17
CA ASP A 540 -10.35 -12.11 -31.80
C ASP A 540 -9.28 -12.82 -30.96
N VAL A 541 -8.26 -12.08 -30.49
CA VAL A 541 -7.14 -12.63 -29.71
C VAL A 541 -7.56 -12.88 -28.26
N ARG A 542 -8.07 -11.85 -27.58
CA ARG A 542 -8.44 -11.93 -26.15
C ARG A 542 -9.86 -12.46 -25.90
N LYS A 543 -10.67 -12.65 -26.95
CA LYS A 543 -12.05 -13.18 -26.86
C LYS A 543 -12.97 -12.37 -25.93
N LEU A 544 -12.75 -11.05 -25.82
CA LEU A 544 -13.60 -10.17 -25.02
C LEU A 544 -14.91 -9.86 -25.76
N ARG A 545 -16.02 -9.99 -25.02
CA ARG A 545 -17.37 -9.69 -25.52
C ARG A 545 -17.70 -8.20 -25.36
N ILE A 546 -17.10 -7.36 -26.20
CA ILE A 546 -17.28 -5.90 -26.20
C ILE A 546 -17.84 -5.41 -27.54
N ASN A 547 -18.55 -4.28 -27.52
CA ASN A 547 -19.03 -3.63 -28.74
C ASN A 547 -18.09 -2.47 -29.10
N ILE A 548 -17.53 -2.49 -30.30
CA ILE A 548 -16.67 -1.44 -30.84
C ILE A 548 -17.28 -1.01 -32.16
N VAL A 549 -17.36 0.31 -32.39
CA VAL A 549 -17.91 0.85 -33.64
C VAL A 549 -17.03 1.98 -34.17
N CYS A 550 -17.07 2.15 -35.49
CA CYS A 550 -16.46 3.27 -36.19
C CYS A 550 -17.38 3.69 -37.34
N PHE A 551 -17.81 4.95 -37.33
CA PHE A 551 -18.73 5.51 -38.34
C PHE A 551 -18.00 6.55 -39.18
N PHE A 552 -17.42 6.10 -40.29
CA PHE A 552 -16.61 6.93 -41.20
C PHE A 552 -17.42 7.52 -42.37
N ASN A 553 -18.56 6.90 -42.72
CA ASN A 553 -19.39 7.30 -43.86
C ASN A 553 -20.56 8.23 -43.51
N THR A 554 -20.74 8.55 -42.23
CA THR A 554 -21.83 9.41 -41.78
C THR A 554 -21.27 10.53 -40.92
N THR A 555 -21.86 11.70 -41.03
CA THR A 555 -21.58 12.88 -40.23
C THR A 555 -22.85 13.28 -39.47
N LEU A 556 -22.70 14.13 -38.45
CA LEU A 556 -23.86 14.59 -37.68
C LEU A 556 -24.91 15.31 -38.55
N ASN A 557 -24.47 15.94 -39.64
CA ASN A 557 -25.35 16.64 -40.59
C ASN A 557 -26.27 15.69 -41.38
N ASP A 558 -25.92 14.40 -41.48
CA ASP A 558 -26.73 13.38 -42.16
C ASP A 558 -27.95 12.95 -41.32
N PHE A 559 -28.07 13.44 -40.09
CA PHE A 559 -29.14 13.09 -39.14
C PHE A 559 -30.01 14.30 -38.76
N PRO A 560 -30.71 14.93 -39.72
CA PRO A 560 -31.63 16.03 -39.39
C PRO A 560 -32.80 15.51 -38.54
N PRO A 561 -33.31 16.34 -37.61
CA PRO A 561 -34.49 15.97 -36.82
C PRO A 561 -35.71 15.79 -37.75
N PRO A 562 -36.60 14.82 -37.46
CA PRO A 562 -37.73 14.49 -38.33
C PRO A 562 -38.77 15.62 -38.41
N MET A 563 -38.76 16.55 -37.45
CA MET A 563 -39.66 17.69 -37.39
C MET A 563 -38.95 18.89 -36.74
N PRO A 564 -39.19 20.13 -37.21
CA PRO A 564 -38.67 21.34 -36.58
C PRO A 564 -39.09 21.47 -35.11
N ARG A 565 -38.17 21.98 -34.27
CA ARG A 565 -38.36 22.08 -32.81
C ARG A 565 -39.58 22.92 -32.40
N ASP A 566 -39.95 23.94 -33.17
CA ASP A 566 -41.13 24.76 -32.89
C ASP A 566 -42.44 23.99 -33.07
N ARG A 567 -42.51 23.12 -34.08
CA ARG A 567 -43.66 22.24 -34.30
C ARG A 567 -43.68 21.11 -33.27
N LEU A 568 -42.51 20.63 -32.86
CA LEU A 568 -42.37 19.63 -31.79
C LEU A 568 -42.96 20.14 -30.46
N LYS A 569 -42.71 21.40 -30.11
CA LYS A 569 -43.29 22.04 -28.92
C LYS A 569 -44.81 22.18 -28.98
N ARG A 570 -45.38 22.42 -30.16
CA ARG A 570 -46.85 22.47 -30.35
C ARG A 570 -47.53 21.12 -30.08
N LEU A 571 -46.82 20.02 -30.32
CA LEU A 571 -47.28 18.65 -30.01
C LEU A 571 -47.13 18.29 -28.52
N GLY A 572 -46.58 19.19 -27.70
CA GLY A 572 -46.42 19.01 -26.26
C GLY A 572 -45.08 18.44 -25.80
N PHE A 573 -44.10 18.28 -26.70
CA PHE A 573 -42.75 17.80 -26.38
C PHE A 573 -41.78 18.94 -26.05
N ASP A 574 -40.86 18.69 -25.12
CA ASP A 574 -39.89 19.68 -24.65
C ASP A 574 -38.76 19.86 -25.67
N CYS A 575 -38.17 18.74 -26.11
CA CYS A 575 -37.04 18.68 -27.04
C CYS A 575 -36.81 17.25 -27.58
N TYR A 576 -35.80 17.06 -28.44
CA TYR A 576 -35.27 15.73 -28.75
C TYR A 576 -34.24 15.29 -27.72
N LEU A 577 -34.08 13.98 -27.50
CA LEU A 577 -33.09 13.47 -26.55
C LEU A 577 -31.65 13.85 -26.89
N LEU A 578 -31.32 13.97 -28.18
CA LEU A 578 -30.00 14.44 -28.61
C LEU A 578 -29.70 15.86 -28.12
N ASP A 579 -30.72 16.72 -27.98
CA ASP A 579 -30.55 18.10 -27.53
C ASP A 579 -30.14 18.19 -26.04
N GLN A 580 -30.31 17.11 -25.28
CA GLN A 580 -29.98 17.03 -23.85
C GLN A 580 -28.64 16.32 -23.58
N ILE A 581 -27.87 16.03 -24.63
CA ILE A 581 -26.60 15.32 -24.56
C ILE A 581 -25.47 16.22 -25.03
N GLU A 582 -24.44 16.32 -24.21
CA GLU A 582 -23.19 16.98 -24.53
C GLU A 582 -22.08 15.93 -24.71
N ALA A 583 -21.53 15.86 -25.93
CA ALA A 583 -20.45 14.94 -26.28
C ALA A 583 -19.73 15.43 -27.57
N PRO A 584 -18.49 14.97 -27.84
CA PRO A 584 -17.81 15.18 -29.12
C PRO A 584 -18.67 14.79 -30.33
N THR A 585 -18.46 15.46 -31.47
CA THR A 585 -19.26 15.27 -32.70
C THR A 585 -19.23 13.82 -33.20
N THR A 586 -18.11 13.13 -33.02
CA THR A 586 -17.93 11.70 -33.32
C THR A 586 -18.83 10.80 -32.45
N LEU A 587 -18.99 11.13 -31.17
CA LEU A 587 -19.90 10.41 -30.26
C LEU A 587 -21.37 10.74 -30.52
N LEU A 588 -21.70 12.00 -30.82
CA LEU A 588 -23.07 12.38 -31.20
C LEU A 588 -23.51 11.67 -32.50
N ASN A 589 -22.61 11.56 -33.47
CA ASN A 589 -22.79 10.78 -34.70
C ASN A 589 -23.00 9.28 -34.38
N ALA A 590 -22.20 8.71 -33.49
CA ALA A 590 -22.36 7.32 -33.05
C ALA A 590 -23.71 7.08 -32.35
N LEU A 591 -24.16 7.99 -31.48
CA LEU A 591 -25.48 7.93 -30.84
C LEU A 591 -26.62 8.02 -31.86
N CYS A 592 -26.47 8.84 -32.90
CA CYS A 592 -27.47 8.93 -33.97
C CYS A 592 -27.58 7.63 -34.78
N ASN A 593 -26.47 6.97 -35.04
CA ASN A 593 -26.45 5.68 -35.74
C ASN A 593 -26.98 4.53 -34.87
N LEU A 594 -26.59 4.48 -33.60
CA LEU A 594 -26.87 3.34 -32.71
C LEU A 594 -28.25 3.39 -32.05
N SER A 595 -28.68 4.56 -31.56
CA SER A 595 -29.90 4.71 -30.76
C SER A 595 -30.89 5.73 -31.34
N HIS A 596 -30.56 6.34 -32.48
CA HIS A 596 -31.43 7.27 -33.21
C HIS A 596 -31.98 8.42 -32.34
N LEU A 597 -31.17 8.94 -31.41
CA LEU A 597 -31.62 9.95 -30.43
C LEU A 597 -32.15 11.25 -31.06
N HIS A 598 -31.70 11.58 -32.27
CA HIS A 598 -32.21 12.71 -33.07
C HIS A 598 -33.67 12.55 -33.51
N LYS A 599 -34.25 11.34 -33.44
CA LYS A 599 -35.64 11.03 -33.82
C LYS A 599 -36.56 10.80 -32.63
N ILE A 600 -36.04 10.86 -31.40
CA ILE A 600 -36.80 10.51 -30.19
C ILE A 600 -37.13 11.79 -29.42
N PRO A 601 -38.38 12.27 -29.47
CA PRO A 601 -38.81 13.41 -28.67
C PRO A 601 -39.18 12.99 -27.24
N VAL A 602 -39.03 13.93 -26.30
CA VAL A 602 -39.29 13.73 -24.87
C VAL A 602 -40.14 14.86 -24.30
N ALA A 603 -41.09 14.49 -23.44
CA ALA A 603 -41.91 15.41 -22.64
C ALA A 603 -41.87 14.96 -21.18
N LEU A 604 -41.52 15.83 -20.24
CA LEU A 604 -41.52 15.48 -18.80
C LEU A 604 -42.93 15.42 -18.19
N ARG A 605 -43.90 16.14 -18.78
CA ARG A 605 -45.28 16.22 -18.29
C ARG A 605 -46.23 15.49 -19.22
N LYS A 606 -47.12 14.65 -18.67
CA LYS A 606 -48.12 13.88 -19.42
C LYS A 606 -49.25 14.72 -20.00
N ASP A 607 -49.58 15.83 -19.35
CA ASP A 607 -50.84 16.55 -19.61
C ASP A 607 -50.83 17.40 -20.90
N ASN A 608 -49.67 17.59 -21.53
CA ASN A 608 -49.52 18.49 -22.67
C ASN A 608 -49.38 17.78 -24.03
N VAL A 609 -49.19 16.46 -24.06
CA VAL A 609 -48.88 15.73 -25.30
C VAL A 609 -50.14 15.25 -26.00
N ASN A 610 -50.35 15.68 -27.24
CA ASN A 610 -51.48 15.24 -28.07
C ASN A 610 -51.17 13.92 -28.77
N ASN A 611 -51.42 12.79 -28.11
CA ASN A 611 -51.08 11.45 -28.63
C ASN A 611 -51.73 11.14 -29.99
N ILE A 612 -52.93 11.66 -30.27
CA ILE A 612 -53.64 11.42 -31.53
C ILE A 612 -52.90 12.10 -32.69
N GLU A 613 -52.58 13.39 -32.53
CA GLU A 613 -51.87 14.18 -33.55
C GLU A 613 -50.43 13.67 -33.76
N VAL A 614 -49.82 13.13 -32.71
CA VAL A 614 -48.54 12.43 -32.77
C VAL A 614 -48.62 11.18 -33.65
N GLU A 615 -49.61 10.31 -33.44
CA GLU A 615 -49.82 9.10 -34.22
C GLU A 615 -50.15 9.39 -35.69
N GLU A 616 -50.92 10.46 -35.95
CA GLU A 616 -51.25 10.94 -37.29
C GLU A 616 -50.04 11.53 -38.02
N SER A 617 -49.14 12.21 -37.29
CA SER A 617 -47.96 12.85 -37.89
C SER A 617 -47.00 11.86 -38.54
N ARG A 618 -46.95 10.61 -38.04
CA ARG A 618 -46.00 9.55 -38.44
C ARG A 618 -44.53 9.99 -38.45
N ALA A 619 -44.20 11.05 -37.71
CA ALA A 619 -42.88 11.66 -37.76
C ALA A 619 -41.82 10.87 -36.97
N PHE A 620 -42.24 10.09 -35.97
CA PHE A 620 -41.34 9.33 -35.12
C PHE A 620 -41.96 8.00 -34.70
N ASN A 621 -41.11 6.96 -34.58
CA ASN A 621 -41.52 5.60 -34.20
C ASN A 621 -41.41 5.36 -32.68
N ARG A 622 -40.79 6.28 -31.94
CA ARG A 622 -40.58 6.18 -30.50
C ARG A 622 -40.52 7.55 -29.87
N TYR A 623 -41.20 7.74 -28.75
CA TYR A 623 -41.21 9.00 -27.98
C TYR A 623 -41.48 8.74 -26.51
N PHE A 624 -41.07 9.67 -25.64
CA PHE A 624 -41.17 9.53 -24.19
C PHE A 624 -42.07 10.61 -23.58
N VAL A 625 -42.95 10.20 -22.67
CA VAL A 625 -43.84 11.11 -21.93
C VAL A 625 -43.86 10.72 -20.46
N GLY A 626 -43.38 11.63 -19.61
CA GLY A 626 -43.19 11.39 -18.18
C GLY A 626 -42.31 10.17 -17.94
N ASP A 627 -42.84 9.18 -17.22
CA ASP A 627 -42.20 7.92 -16.88
C ASP A 627 -42.43 6.80 -17.90
N THR A 628 -43.00 7.11 -19.08
CA THR A 628 -43.46 6.09 -20.04
C THR A 628 -42.85 6.31 -21.43
N SER A 629 -42.32 5.22 -22.01
CA SER A 629 -41.86 5.13 -23.38
C SER A 629 -42.96 4.55 -24.28
N TYR A 630 -43.26 5.23 -25.37
CA TYR A 630 -44.21 4.82 -26.40
C TYR A 630 -43.45 4.42 -27.66
N SER A 631 -43.69 3.21 -28.17
CA SER A 631 -43.15 2.74 -29.45
C SER A 631 -44.31 2.50 -30.41
N LEU A 632 -44.28 3.19 -31.55
CA LEU A 632 -45.31 3.13 -32.58
C LEU A 632 -44.83 2.25 -33.74
N THR A 633 -45.71 1.34 -34.16
CA THR A 633 -45.51 0.53 -35.37
C THR A 633 -46.77 0.56 -36.20
N TRP A 634 -46.63 0.57 -37.52
CA TRP A 634 -47.76 0.55 -38.45
C TRP A 634 -47.79 -0.80 -39.16
N SER A 635 -48.94 -1.47 -39.14
CA SER A 635 -49.09 -2.75 -39.85
C SER A 635 -48.74 -2.60 -41.34
N LYS A 636 -47.90 -3.50 -41.86
CA LYS A 636 -47.54 -3.55 -43.28
C LYS A 636 -48.69 -4.07 -44.16
N TYR A 637 -49.71 -4.70 -43.57
CA TYR A 637 -50.85 -5.30 -44.27
C TYR A 637 -52.18 -4.68 -43.78
N GLY A 638 -53.15 -4.51 -44.70
CA GLY A 638 -54.47 -3.94 -44.39
C GLY A 638 -54.49 -2.42 -44.23
N LYS A 639 -55.42 -1.88 -43.42
CA LYS A 639 -55.64 -0.42 -43.19
C LYS A 639 -54.49 0.32 -42.47
N ARG A 640 -53.30 -0.29 -42.35
CA ARG A 640 -52.10 0.26 -41.70
C ARG A 640 -52.39 0.88 -40.31
N LEU A 641 -53.16 0.16 -39.50
CA LEU A 641 -53.52 0.57 -38.14
C LEU A 641 -52.26 0.73 -37.27
N VAL A 642 -52.31 1.72 -36.37
CA VAL A 642 -51.24 2.01 -35.41
C VAL A 642 -51.27 0.97 -34.30
N GLN A 643 -50.12 0.40 -33.98
CA GLN A 643 -49.89 -0.44 -32.82
C GLN A 643 -48.91 0.27 -31.89
N SER A 644 -49.40 0.67 -30.71
CA SER A 644 -48.63 1.36 -29.68
C SER A 644 -48.21 0.39 -28.58
N PHE A 645 -46.91 0.29 -28.32
CA PHE A 645 -46.34 -0.46 -27.20
C PHE A 645 -45.83 0.51 -26.14
N THR A 646 -46.30 0.36 -24.91
CA THR A 646 -45.90 1.21 -23.79
C THR A 646 -44.99 0.45 -22.83
N THR A 647 -43.90 1.08 -22.41
CA THR A 647 -42.98 0.52 -21.42
C THR A 647 -42.60 1.61 -20.42
N ARG A 648 -42.61 1.30 -19.12
CA ARG A 648 -42.12 2.27 -18.12
C ARG A 648 -40.61 2.47 -18.24
N LEU A 649 -40.18 3.72 -18.12
CA LEU A 649 -38.76 4.09 -18.07
C LEU A 649 -38.13 3.48 -16.81
N LYS A 650 -36.88 3.06 -16.95
CA LYS A 650 -36.07 2.61 -15.80
C LYS A 650 -35.35 3.82 -15.22
N GLN A 651 -35.23 3.87 -13.90
CA GLN A 651 -34.36 4.86 -13.26
C GLN A 651 -32.93 4.66 -13.77
N ALA A 652 -32.32 5.75 -14.24
CA ALA A 652 -30.95 5.78 -14.72
C ALA A 652 -30.02 5.40 -13.56
N ARG A 653 -29.03 4.56 -13.84
CA ARG A 653 -28.05 4.10 -12.84
C ARG A 653 -26.68 4.69 -13.11
N ILE A 654 -26.40 5.02 -14.37
CA ILE A 654 -25.07 5.42 -14.84
C ILE A 654 -25.05 6.92 -15.14
N LEU A 655 -26.10 7.45 -15.75
CA LEU A 655 -26.17 8.85 -16.19
C LEU A 655 -26.78 9.81 -15.15
N ASN A 656 -27.09 9.35 -13.94
CA ASN A 656 -27.67 10.19 -12.86
C ASN A 656 -26.72 11.27 -12.30
N ASN A 657 -25.42 11.16 -12.56
CA ASN A 657 -24.42 12.12 -12.05
C ASN A 657 -23.95 13.00 -13.22
N SER A 658 -24.63 14.12 -13.52
CA SER A 658 -24.18 15.08 -14.55
C SER A 658 -23.00 15.92 -14.04
N VAL A 659 -22.01 16.17 -14.89
CA VAL A 659 -20.93 17.12 -14.58
C VAL A 659 -21.35 18.50 -15.10
N ASN A 660 -21.31 19.53 -14.26
CA ASN A 660 -21.51 20.90 -14.72
C ASN A 660 -20.21 21.40 -15.38
N VAL A 661 -20.20 21.41 -16.71
CA VAL A 661 -19.02 21.77 -17.52
C VAL A 661 -18.62 23.24 -17.34
N GLU A 662 -19.59 24.14 -17.12
CA GLU A 662 -19.34 25.56 -16.85
C GLU A 662 -18.59 25.75 -15.53
N GLN A 663 -19.02 25.08 -14.47
CA GLN A 663 -18.34 25.13 -13.17
C GLN A 663 -16.90 24.62 -13.25
N ARG A 664 -16.66 23.55 -14.03
CA ARG A 664 -15.30 23.04 -14.24
C ARG A 664 -14.42 24.05 -14.97
N HIS A 665 -14.94 24.68 -16.02
CA HIS A 665 -14.20 25.67 -16.80
C HIS A 665 -13.89 26.94 -15.98
N GLU A 666 -14.84 27.36 -15.13
CA GLU A 666 -14.66 28.49 -14.21
C GLU A 666 -13.55 28.20 -13.19
N LEU A 667 -13.54 26.99 -12.60
CA LEU A 667 -12.49 26.55 -11.69
C LEU A 667 -11.11 26.45 -12.39
N GLU A 668 -11.05 25.99 -13.63
CA GLU A 668 -9.79 25.93 -14.41
C GLU A 668 -9.23 27.34 -14.70
N GLN A 669 -10.08 28.30 -15.04
CA GLN A 669 -9.67 29.70 -15.24
C GLN A 669 -9.18 30.36 -13.94
N GLN A 670 -9.88 30.13 -12.82
CA GLN A 670 -9.44 30.61 -11.51
C GLN A 670 -8.07 30.05 -11.12
N LEU A 671 -7.82 28.77 -11.44
CA LEU A 671 -6.55 28.10 -11.16
C LEU A 671 -5.40 28.67 -12.00
N GLN A 672 -5.64 28.99 -13.27
CA GLN A 672 -4.65 29.68 -14.11
C GLN A 672 -4.32 31.07 -13.58
N LYS A 673 -5.33 31.84 -13.17
CA LYS A 673 -5.14 33.18 -12.60
C LYS A 673 -4.30 33.15 -11.33
N LEU A 674 -4.68 32.31 -10.35
CA LEU A 674 -3.93 32.19 -9.09
C LEU A 674 -2.49 31.69 -9.28
N ARG A 675 -2.24 30.86 -10.30
CA ARG A 675 -0.86 30.46 -10.66
C ARG A 675 -0.04 31.63 -11.20
N ALA A 676 -0.64 32.50 -12.02
CA ALA A 676 0.02 33.70 -12.51
C ALA A 676 0.34 34.66 -11.36
N ASP A 677 -0.61 34.91 -10.47
CA ASP A 677 -0.43 35.77 -9.29
C ASP A 677 0.71 35.25 -8.38
N LEU A 678 0.81 33.93 -8.19
CA LEU A 678 1.89 33.30 -7.42
C LEU A 678 3.26 33.51 -8.09
N THR A 679 3.33 33.41 -9.43
CA THR A 679 4.58 33.70 -10.15
C THR A 679 5.02 35.15 -10.01
N GLU A 680 4.08 36.09 -10.03
CA GLU A 680 4.35 37.52 -9.86
C GLU A 680 4.90 37.83 -8.46
N ILE A 681 4.27 37.30 -7.40
CA ILE A 681 4.77 37.43 -6.02
C ILE A 681 6.14 36.78 -5.87
N SER A 682 6.39 35.64 -6.53
CA SER A 682 7.68 34.96 -6.45
C SER A 682 8.82 35.78 -7.08
N ASN A 683 8.52 36.53 -8.14
CA ASN A 683 9.48 37.44 -8.78
C ASN A 683 9.74 38.67 -7.90
N ALA A 684 8.68 39.29 -7.37
CA ALA A 684 8.80 40.43 -6.45
C ALA A 684 9.61 40.08 -5.19
N ARG A 685 9.44 38.86 -4.66
CA ARG A 685 10.25 38.34 -3.54
C ARG A 685 11.72 38.21 -3.90
N GLN A 686 12.05 37.73 -5.10
CA GLN A 686 13.43 37.62 -5.55
C GLN A 686 14.12 38.98 -5.72
N GLU A 687 13.38 40.00 -6.16
CA GLU A 687 13.90 41.38 -6.25
C GLU A 687 14.17 41.95 -4.86
N SER A 688 13.21 41.86 -3.92
CA SER A 688 13.40 42.33 -2.54
C SER A 688 14.54 41.63 -1.80
N MET A 689 14.77 40.33 -2.05
CA MET A 689 15.92 39.61 -1.46
C MET A 689 17.27 40.11 -1.98
N LYS A 690 17.37 40.48 -3.26
CA LYS A 690 18.61 41.04 -3.83
C LYS A 690 18.93 42.42 -3.24
N GLU A 691 17.90 43.22 -3.00
CA GLU A 691 18.05 44.55 -2.38
C GLU A 691 18.47 44.42 -0.90
N GLU A 692 17.90 43.47 -0.14
CA GLU A 692 18.33 43.15 1.23
C GLU A 692 19.80 42.70 1.28
N GLU A 693 20.25 41.85 0.35
CA GLU A 693 21.65 41.43 0.25
C GLU A 693 22.59 42.62 0.02
N SER A 694 22.23 43.54 -0.88
CA SER A 694 23.04 44.74 -1.17
C SER A 694 23.17 45.68 0.05
N LEU A 695 22.08 45.86 0.81
CA LEU A 695 22.07 46.64 2.04
C LEU A 695 22.93 45.97 3.12
N ARG A 696 22.89 44.64 3.21
CA ARG A 696 23.69 43.88 4.17
C ARG A 696 25.20 43.99 3.89
N GLU A 697 25.61 43.95 2.63
CA GLU A 697 27.00 44.19 2.24
C GLU A 697 27.47 45.62 2.61
N THR A 698 26.61 46.62 2.42
CA THR A 698 26.95 48.01 2.80
C THR A 698 27.04 48.19 4.32
N PHE A 699 26.18 47.51 5.08
CA PHE A 699 26.22 47.50 6.54
C PHE A 699 27.51 46.85 7.08
N GLU A 700 27.96 45.75 6.47
CA GLU A 700 29.20 45.08 6.87
C GLU A 700 30.43 45.96 6.64
N LYS A 701 30.53 46.65 5.49
CA LYS A 701 31.62 47.60 5.21
C LYS A 701 31.69 48.73 6.24
N LEU A 702 30.56 49.37 6.55
CA LEU A 702 30.50 50.44 7.56
C LEU A 702 30.83 49.92 8.97
N ARG A 703 30.46 48.67 9.28
CA ARG A 703 30.77 48.02 10.54
C ARG A 703 32.27 47.75 10.70
N GLU A 704 32.95 47.33 9.64
CA GLU A 704 34.40 47.14 9.63
C GLU A 704 35.16 48.46 9.85
N GLU A 705 34.76 49.53 9.17
CA GLU A 705 35.34 50.87 9.35
C GLU A 705 35.13 51.40 10.78
N LYS A 706 33.92 51.24 11.32
CA LYS A 706 33.60 51.60 12.70
C LYS A 706 34.43 50.81 13.70
N ASN A 707 34.62 49.51 13.49
CA ASN A 707 35.41 48.67 14.38
C ASN A 707 36.90 49.06 14.36
N CYS A 708 37.43 49.47 13.20
CA CYS A 708 38.81 49.97 13.09
C CYS A 708 39.03 51.26 13.92
N LEU A 709 38.10 52.22 13.82
CA LEU A 709 38.15 53.47 14.60
C LEU A 709 37.95 53.24 16.10
N ILE A 710 37.10 52.27 16.48
CA ILE A 710 36.92 51.85 17.88
C ILE A 710 38.21 51.25 18.44
N GLU A 711 38.95 50.45 17.68
CA GLU A 711 40.21 49.85 18.12
C GLU A 711 41.32 50.91 18.27
N GLN A 712 41.38 51.92 17.38
CA GLN A 712 42.28 53.07 17.52
C GLN A 712 41.96 53.92 18.77
N LYS A 713 40.67 54.20 19.01
CA LYS A 713 40.18 54.88 20.23
C LYS A 713 40.47 54.08 21.50
N ARG A 714 40.43 52.74 21.40
CA ARG A 714 40.72 51.84 22.51
C ARG A 714 42.19 51.97 22.89
N GLN A 715 43.10 51.87 21.93
CA GLN A 715 44.54 51.96 22.20
C GLN A 715 44.96 53.28 22.89
N LEU A 716 44.32 54.40 22.56
CA LEU A 716 44.64 55.73 23.13
C LEU A 716 44.13 55.97 24.57
N LEU A 717 43.12 55.21 25.03
CA LEU A 717 42.38 55.50 26.27
C LEU A 717 42.45 54.40 27.33
N LEU A 718 43.19 53.33 27.08
CA LEU A 718 43.28 52.15 27.96
C LEU A 718 43.61 52.52 29.41
N ALA A 719 44.52 53.47 29.64
CA ALA A 719 44.92 53.86 30.99
C ALA A 719 43.85 54.71 31.72
N THR A 720 43.33 55.76 31.07
CA THR A 720 42.42 56.75 31.70
C THR A 720 40.99 56.23 31.88
N ARG A 721 40.50 55.40 30.95
CA ARG A 721 39.15 54.81 31.03
C ARG A 721 39.02 53.70 32.06
N GLU A 722 40.05 52.88 32.25
CA GLU A 722 39.98 51.79 33.24
C GLU A 722 39.77 52.35 34.65
N TYR A 723 40.43 53.46 34.97
CA TYR A 723 40.26 54.16 36.25
C TYR A 723 38.86 54.77 36.43
N GLN A 724 38.39 55.62 35.50
CA GLN A 724 37.09 56.30 35.62
C GLN A 724 35.90 55.32 35.55
N ARG A 725 36.00 54.27 34.72
CA ARG A 725 34.97 53.24 34.56
C ARG A 725 34.82 52.39 35.83
N ASN A 726 35.92 52.08 36.52
CA ASN A 726 35.87 51.29 37.75
C ASN A 726 35.26 52.10 38.91
N LYS A 727 35.50 53.42 38.97
CA LYS A 727 34.91 54.33 39.95
C LYS A 727 33.39 54.52 39.80
N ILE A 728 32.89 54.79 38.59
CA ILE A 728 31.43 54.95 38.34
C ILE A 728 30.68 53.63 38.53
N LYS A 729 31.30 52.50 38.18
CA LYS A 729 30.73 51.16 38.43
C LYS A 729 30.61 50.85 39.91
N LEU A 730 31.57 51.28 40.72
CA LEU A 730 31.54 51.09 42.17
C LEU A 730 30.31 51.77 42.79
N ASP A 731 30.09 53.05 42.46
CA ASP A 731 29.00 53.85 43.02
C ASP A 731 27.62 53.34 42.55
N SER A 732 27.47 53.00 41.27
CA SER A 732 26.25 52.41 40.71
C SER A 732 25.89 51.07 41.36
N LYS A 733 26.89 50.22 41.67
CA LYS A 733 26.66 48.91 42.27
C LYS A 733 26.26 48.99 43.75
N ARG A 734 26.79 49.97 44.50
CA ARG A 734 26.37 50.25 45.88
C ARG A 734 24.90 50.65 45.98
N GLU A 735 24.41 51.47 45.05
CA GLU A 735 23.01 51.90 45.03
C GLU A 735 22.04 50.78 44.62
N GLN A 736 22.44 49.94 43.65
CA GLN A 736 21.67 48.76 43.22
C GLN A 736 21.54 47.69 44.31
N LEU A 737 22.60 47.46 45.10
CA LEU A 737 22.57 46.54 46.23
C LEU A 737 21.55 46.98 47.30
N LYS A 738 21.49 48.28 47.59
CA LYS A 738 20.58 48.85 48.59
C LYS A 738 19.10 48.65 48.22
N ARG A 739 18.74 48.92 46.96
CA ARG A 739 17.37 48.71 46.44
C ARG A 739 16.93 47.24 46.44
N LEU A 740 17.86 46.30 46.22
CA LEU A 740 17.56 44.86 46.20
C LEU A 740 17.38 44.27 47.61
N VAL A 741 18.00 44.86 48.64
CA VAL A 741 17.90 44.42 50.04
C VAL A 741 16.64 44.98 50.71
N ASP A 742 16.22 46.20 50.37
CA ASP A 742 15.11 46.90 51.04
C ASP A 742 13.69 46.50 50.56
N SER A 743 13.53 45.61 49.58
CA SER A 743 12.21 45.20 49.03
C SER A 743 11.57 44.06 49.85
N PRO A 744 10.48 44.24 50.63
CA PRO A 744 9.93 43.21 51.53
C PRO A 744 8.63 42.52 51.03
N ASN A 745 8.44 41.27 51.46
CA ASN A 745 7.23 40.43 51.64
C ASN A 745 6.15 40.18 50.56
N SER A 746 6.02 40.93 49.46
CA SER A 746 4.90 40.71 48.52
C SER A 746 4.93 39.39 47.76
N ILE A 747 6.11 38.79 47.57
CA ILE A 747 6.30 37.57 46.77
C ILE A 747 5.80 36.30 47.50
N LYS A 748 5.83 36.30 48.84
CA LYS A 748 5.36 35.14 49.63
C LYS A 748 3.84 35.04 49.67
N GLU A 749 3.15 36.18 49.76
CA GLU A 749 1.68 36.25 49.73
C GLU A 749 1.15 35.76 48.36
N GLU A 750 1.75 36.20 47.25
CA GLU A 750 1.44 35.69 45.90
C GLU A 750 1.74 34.18 45.76
N GLU A 751 2.78 33.67 46.42
CA GLU A 751 3.12 32.24 46.37
C GLU A 751 2.06 31.38 47.06
N ASP A 752 1.51 31.85 48.19
CA ASP A 752 0.53 31.11 48.97
C ASP A 752 -0.87 31.14 48.33
N GLU A 753 -1.29 32.27 47.76
CA GLU A 753 -2.52 32.34 46.95
C GLU A 753 -2.48 31.40 45.73
N LEU A 754 -1.35 31.31 45.04
CA LEU A 754 -1.18 30.40 43.89
C LEU A 754 -1.19 28.92 44.32
N LYS A 755 -0.68 28.58 45.52
CA LYS A 755 -0.76 27.22 46.06
C LYS A 755 -2.19 26.82 46.41
N GLU A 756 -2.98 27.73 46.99
CA GLU A 756 -4.39 27.47 47.31
C GLU A 756 -5.23 27.27 46.03
N ASN A 757 -5.02 28.12 45.02
CA ASN A 757 -5.65 27.96 43.71
C ASN A 757 -5.27 26.63 43.03
N LEU A 758 -4.00 26.20 43.15
CA LEU A 758 -3.55 24.92 42.63
C LEU A 758 -4.27 23.74 43.32
N HIS A 759 -4.49 23.83 44.64
CA HIS A 759 -5.21 22.81 45.40
C HIS A 759 -6.66 22.67 44.93
N ASN A 760 -7.37 23.80 44.78
CA ASN A 760 -8.77 23.83 44.34
C ASN A 760 -8.96 23.25 42.93
N ILE A 761 -8.03 23.52 42.00
CA ILE A 761 -8.09 22.95 40.64
C ILE A 761 -7.74 21.46 40.66
N ALA A 762 -6.78 21.04 41.49
CA ALA A 762 -6.41 19.62 41.63
C ALA A 762 -7.59 18.78 42.18
N GLU A 763 -8.36 19.30 43.13
CA GLU A 763 -9.55 18.64 43.65
C GLU A 763 -10.65 18.49 42.59
N LYS A 764 -10.95 19.57 41.85
CA LYS A 764 -11.89 19.54 40.71
C LYS A 764 -11.45 18.52 39.66
N ARG A 765 -10.15 18.48 39.34
CA ARG A 765 -9.58 17.55 38.36
C ARG A 765 -9.75 16.10 38.83
N ALA A 766 -9.48 15.79 40.10
CA ALA A 766 -9.70 14.45 40.66
C ALA A 766 -11.18 14.00 40.53
N GLY A 767 -12.12 14.91 40.76
CA GLY A 767 -13.55 14.64 40.56
C GLY A 767 -13.92 14.32 39.11
N VAL A 768 -13.33 15.02 38.14
CA VAL A 768 -13.57 14.75 36.70
C VAL A 768 -12.89 13.46 36.25
N VAL A 769 -11.68 13.14 36.75
CA VAL A 769 -11.01 11.86 36.47
C VAL A 769 -11.87 10.68 36.92
N LYS A 770 -12.48 10.76 38.11
CA LYS A 770 -13.39 9.71 38.62
C LYS A 770 -14.63 9.53 37.72
N LYS A 771 -15.21 10.63 37.22
CA LYS A 771 -16.33 10.57 36.25
C LYS A 771 -15.90 9.96 34.91
N PHE A 772 -14.71 10.33 34.44
CA PHE A 772 -14.14 9.79 33.20
C PHE A 772 -13.92 8.27 33.31
N GLN A 773 -13.38 7.80 34.44
CA GLN A 773 -13.20 6.36 34.71
C GLN A 773 -14.53 5.61 34.62
N ASN A 774 -15.57 6.08 35.32
CA ASN A 774 -16.88 5.41 35.30
C ASN A 774 -17.49 5.35 33.88
N LEU A 775 -17.40 6.46 33.13
CA LEU A 775 -17.89 6.49 31.74
C LEU A 775 -17.10 5.56 30.82
N LEU A 776 -15.80 5.37 31.08
CA LEU A 776 -14.94 4.47 30.33
C LEU A 776 -15.31 3.01 30.60
N GLU A 777 -15.54 2.64 31.86
CA GLU A 777 -16.00 1.30 32.27
C GLU A 777 -17.35 0.96 31.61
N GLU A 778 -18.34 1.85 31.70
CA GLU A 778 -19.65 1.69 31.04
C GLU A 778 -19.52 1.57 29.51
N SER A 779 -18.62 2.36 28.90
CA SER A 779 -18.41 2.32 27.44
C SER A 779 -17.76 1.01 26.98
N ILE A 780 -16.83 0.45 27.76
CA ILE A 780 -16.21 -0.85 27.50
C ILE A 780 -17.26 -1.96 27.60
N GLU A 781 -18.13 -1.90 28.61
CA GLU A 781 -19.21 -2.88 28.78
C GLU A 781 -20.19 -2.86 27.59
N LEU A 782 -20.65 -1.67 27.18
CA LEU A 782 -21.52 -1.49 26.02
C LEU A 782 -20.84 -1.94 24.72
N PHE A 783 -19.55 -1.66 24.54
CA PHE A 783 -18.78 -2.10 23.38
C PHE A 783 -18.69 -3.63 23.31
N ASN A 784 -18.40 -4.28 24.44
CA ASN A 784 -18.35 -5.74 24.52
C ASN A 784 -19.71 -6.38 24.26
N ARG A 785 -20.78 -5.81 24.82
CA ARG A 785 -22.15 -6.28 24.60
C ARG A 785 -22.57 -6.14 23.13
N ARG A 786 -22.27 -5.00 22.51
CA ARG A 786 -22.49 -4.76 21.07
C ARG A 786 -21.74 -5.78 20.20
N ASN A 787 -20.47 -6.05 20.51
CA ASN A 787 -19.66 -6.99 19.72
C ASN A 787 -20.19 -8.42 19.87
N LYS A 788 -20.58 -8.85 21.07
CA LYS A 788 -21.24 -10.15 21.29
C LYS A 788 -22.55 -10.26 20.49
N ALA A 789 -23.41 -9.23 20.54
CA ALA A 789 -24.65 -9.20 19.76
C ALA A 789 -24.39 -9.22 18.25
N THR A 790 -23.35 -8.53 17.78
CA THR A 790 -22.95 -8.51 16.37
C THR A 790 -22.46 -9.87 15.89
N LEU A 791 -21.63 -10.57 16.68
CA LEU A 791 -21.17 -11.92 16.35
C LEU A 791 -22.32 -12.91 16.30
N LYS A 792 -23.23 -12.85 17.29
CA LYS A 792 -24.43 -13.69 17.32
C LYS A 792 -25.34 -13.43 16.11
N TYR A 793 -25.52 -12.16 15.73
CA TYR A 793 -26.30 -11.80 14.54
C TYR A 793 -25.67 -12.35 13.25
N ILE A 794 -24.35 -12.20 13.08
CA ILE A 794 -23.64 -12.73 11.90
C ILE A 794 -23.81 -14.25 11.83
N GLN A 795 -23.59 -14.95 12.95
CA GLN A 795 -23.77 -16.39 13.03
C GLN A 795 -25.21 -16.80 12.68
N ALA A 796 -26.22 -16.21 13.34
CA ALA A 796 -27.62 -16.50 13.07
C ALA A 796 -28.00 -16.20 11.60
N SER A 797 -27.47 -15.13 11.00
CA SER A 797 -27.72 -14.79 9.60
C SER A 797 -27.07 -15.77 8.62
N SER A 798 -25.85 -16.24 8.92
CA SER A 798 -25.15 -17.25 8.11
C SER A 798 -25.85 -18.60 8.17
N ASP A 799 -26.22 -19.03 9.38
CA ASP A 799 -26.95 -20.28 9.61
C ASP A 799 -28.33 -20.23 8.94
N LEU A 800 -29.01 -19.07 9.00
CA LEU A 800 -30.28 -18.86 8.32
C LEU A 800 -30.13 -18.94 6.78
N ILE A 801 -29.10 -18.33 6.19
CA ILE A 801 -28.87 -18.40 4.73
C ILE A 801 -28.60 -19.84 4.29
N ALA A 802 -27.78 -20.58 5.04
CA ALA A 802 -27.51 -21.99 4.77
C ALA A 802 -28.79 -22.83 4.87
N LEU A 803 -29.57 -22.63 5.93
CA LEU A 803 -30.82 -23.36 6.16
C LEU A 803 -31.91 -22.98 5.14
N VAL A 804 -32.02 -21.72 4.73
CA VAL A 804 -32.92 -21.27 3.65
C VAL A 804 -32.57 -21.97 2.34
N THR A 805 -31.28 -22.07 2.02
CA THR A 805 -30.82 -22.75 0.79
C THR A 805 -31.16 -24.25 0.81
N GLN A 806 -31.01 -24.90 1.97
CA GLN A 806 -31.35 -26.32 2.14
C GLN A 806 -32.87 -26.56 2.13
N THR A 807 -33.65 -25.73 2.82
CA THR A 807 -35.12 -25.82 2.86
C THR A 807 -35.76 -25.53 1.50
N GLN A 808 -35.17 -24.66 0.67
CA GLN A 808 -35.64 -24.39 -0.69
C GLN A 808 -35.68 -25.66 -1.56
N GLN A 809 -34.62 -26.48 -1.50
CA GLN A 809 -34.55 -27.74 -2.25
C GLN A 809 -35.58 -28.76 -1.74
N LEU A 810 -35.74 -28.87 -0.41
CA LEU A 810 -36.70 -29.77 0.20
C LEU A 810 -38.16 -29.35 -0.09
N ASP A 811 -38.47 -28.06 -0.03
CA ASP A 811 -39.79 -27.51 -0.38
C ASP A 811 -40.16 -27.80 -1.84
N ASP A 812 -39.18 -27.72 -2.75
CA ASP A 812 -39.40 -28.03 -4.16
C ASP A 812 -39.61 -29.54 -4.38
N THR A 813 -38.87 -30.40 -3.67
CA THR A 813 -39.12 -31.86 -3.69
C THR A 813 -40.48 -32.24 -3.09
N LEU A 814 -40.91 -31.55 -2.04
CA LEU A 814 -42.21 -31.77 -1.40
C LEU A 814 -43.36 -31.34 -2.32
N LYS A 815 -43.23 -30.20 -3.01
CA LYS A 815 -44.19 -29.77 -4.04
C LYS A 815 -44.28 -30.78 -5.19
N GLN A 816 -43.15 -31.31 -5.65
CA GLN A 816 -43.13 -32.36 -6.67
C GLN A 816 -43.82 -33.64 -6.18
N ALA A 817 -43.53 -34.09 -4.96
CA ALA A 817 -44.20 -35.26 -4.36
C ALA A 817 -45.72 -35.06 -4.19
N GLN A 818 -46.15 -33.83 -3.85
CA GLN A 818 -47.57 -33.48 -3.76
C GLN A 818 -48.27 -33.52 -5.11
N ILE A 819 -47.63 -32.99 -6.16
CA ILE A 819 -48.12 -33.05 -7.53
C ILE A 819 -48.25 -34.53 -7.97
N ASN A 820 -47.22 -35.33 -7.73
CA ASN A 820 -47.21 -36.75 -8.07
C ASN A 820 -48.33 -37.53 -7.35
N TYR A 821 -48.57 -37.26 -6.06
CA TYR A 821 -49.68 -37.88 -5.33
C TYR A 821 -51.05 -37.48 -5.90
N ASN A 822 -51.24 -36.20 -6.22
CA ASN A 822 -52.50 -35.71 -6.80
C ASN A 822 -52.78 -36.32 -8.18
N GLU A 823 -51.74 -36.50 -8.99
CA GLU A 823 -51.83 -37.17 -10.29
C GLU A 823 -52.14 -38.65 -10.14
N ALA A 824 -51.44 -39.37 -9.26
CA ALA A 824 -51.70 -40.79 -8.96
C ALA A 824 -53.11 -41.03 -8.38
N ASN A 825 -53.66 -40.07 -7.65
CA ASN A 825 -55.02 -40.14 -7.15
C ASN A 825 -56.06 -40.02 -8.29
N ARG A 826 -55.82 -39.14 -9.27
CA ARG A 826 -56.70 -38.97 -10.44
C ARG A 826 -56.70 -40.21 -11.35
N THR A 827 -55.53 -40.81 -11.59
CA THR A 827 -55.40 -42.02 -12.42
C THR A 827 -56.09 -43.23 -11.79
N PHE A 828 -56.03 -43.36 -10.46
CA PHE A 828 -56.76 -44.38 -9.71
C PHE A 828 -58.28 -44.28 -9.91
N ASP A 829 -58.84 -43.07 -9.83
CA ASP A 829 -60.28 -42.87 -9.97
C ASP A 829 -60.77 -43.18 -11.40
N GLN A 830 -59.95 -42.92 -12.43
CA GLN A 830 -60.25 -43.22 -13.84
C GLN A 830 -60.19 -44.73 -14.13
N ALA A 831 -59.13 -45.43 -13.72
CA ALA A 831 -58.95 -46.86 -13.98
C ALA A 831 -60.05 -47.72 -13.32
N LYS A 832 -60.57 -47.27 -12.18
CA LYS A 832 -61.70 -47.92 -11.47
C LYS A 832 -63.00 -47.93 -12.28
N ALA A 833 -63.24 -46.87 -13.07
CA ALA A 833 -64.45 -46.75 -13.88
C ALA A 833 -64.36 -47.61 -15.16
N GLU A 834 -63.19 -47.72 -15.76
CA GLU A 834 -62.92 -48.44 -17.01
C GLU A 834 -63.01 -49.97 -16.88
N ALA A 835 -62.43 -50.54 -15.82
CA ALA A 835 -62.44 -51.98 -15.58
C ALA A 835 -63.85 -52.57 -15.40
N LYS A 836 -64.81 -51.74 -14.96
CA LYS A 836 -66.20 -52.14 -14.76
C LYS A 836 -66.96 -52.31 -16.09
N ASN A 837 -66.61 -51.57 -17.14
CA ASN A 837 -67.32 -51.57 -18.41
C ASN A 837 -66.88 -52.70 -19.36
N LEU A 838 -65.60 -53.08 -19.36
CA LEU A 838 -65.03 -54.10 -20.26
C LEU A 838 -65.39 -55.56 -19.89
N PHE A 839 -65.82 -55.79 -18.65
CA PHE A 839 -66.26 -57.11 -18.19
C PHE A 839 -67.53 -57.59 -18.91
N ASP A 840 -68.44 -56.67 -19.22
CA ASP A 840 -69.74 -56.98 -19.79
C ASP A 840 -69.68 -57.36 -21.29
N GLU A 841 -68.55 -57.10 -21.97
CA GLU A 841 -68.38 -57.24 -23.44
C GLU A 841 -67.87 -58.63 -23.90
N CYS A 842 -67.15 -59.38 -23.05
CA CYS A 842 -66.42 -60.60 -23.43
C CYS A 842 -67.29 -61.88 -23.58
N THR A 843 -68.51 -61.90 -23.07
CA THR A 843 -69.31 -63.14 -22.87
C THR A 843 -70.07 -63.64 -24.12
N SER A 844 -69.79 -63.12 -25.33
CA SER A 844 -70.69 -63.21 -26.51
C SER A 844 -70.19 -63.98 -27.78
N ASN A 845 -68.92 -64.43 -27.90
CA ASN A 845 -68.35 -65.06 -29.11
C ASN A 845 -67.74 -66.48 -28.89
N THR A 846 -68.04 -67.48 -29.76
CA THR A 846 -67.64 -68.92 -29.62
C THR A 846 -66.77 -69.45 -30.79
N ILE A 847 -65.62 -70.13 -30.56
CA ILE A 847 -64.70 -70.72 -31.61
C ILE A 847 -64.08 -72.09 -31.20
N GLU A 848 -63.74 -72.97 -32.18
CA GLU A 848 -63.26 -74.38 -32.14
C GLU A 848 -61.74 -74.66 -31.85
N GLY A 849 -61.41 -75.93 -31.54
CA GLY A 849 -60.34 -76.35 -30.60
C GLY A 849 -58.86 -76.50 -31.00
N GLU A 850 -58.45 -76.61 -32.27
CA GLU A 850 -57.02 -76.88 -32.60
C GLU A 850 -56.14 -75.61 -32.69
N LYS A 851 -56.71 -74.49 -33.17
CA LYS A 851 -56.12 -73.14 -33.04
C LYS A 851 -56.22 -72.62 -31.61
N LEU A 852 -57.24 -73.03 -30.85
CA LEU A 852 -57.42 -72.73 -29.43
C LEU A 852 -56.33 -73.34 -28.53
N ARG A 853 -55.70 -74.46 -28.94
CA ARG A 853 -54.54 -75.03 -28.23
C ARG A 853 -53.26 -74.20 -28.40
N LYS A 854 -52.90 -73.79 -29.63
CA LYS A 854 -51.76 -72.90 -29.87
C LYS A 854 -51.99 -71.49 -29.31
N VAL A 855 -53.23 -70.97 -29.35
CA VAL A 855 -53.60 -69.70 -28.72
C VAL A 855 -53.58 -69.80 -27.20
N SER A 856 -54.14 -70.86 -26.59
CA SER A 856 -54.06 -71.08 -25.13
C SER A 856 -52.62 -71.30 -24.64
N GLU A 857 -51.73 -71.91 -25.44
CA GLU A 857 -50.29 -72.02 -25.11
C GLU A 857 -49.54 -70.69 -25.27
N LEU A 858 -49.87 -69.90 -26.30
CA LEU A 858 -49.29 -68.56 -26.50
C LEU A 858 -49.91 -67.49 -25.59
N SER A 859 -51.10 -67.70 -25.03
CA SER A 859 -51.86 -66.75 -24.20
C SER A 859 -51.96 -67.14 -22.73
N LYS A 860 -51.46 -68.31 -22.31
CA LYS A 860 -51.43 -68.75 -20.90
C LYS A 860 -50.58 -67.81 -20.01
N ASP A 861 -49.64 -67.10 -20.64
CA ASP A 861 -48.69 -66.18 -20.01
C ASP A 861 -48.63 -64.80 -20.69
N LYS A 862 -49.64 -64.42 -21.50
CA LYS A 862 -49.64 -63.14 -22.23
C LYS A 862 -50.89 -62.30 -21.98
N THR A 863 -50.65 -61.02 -21.68
CA THR A 863 -51.65 -59.97 -21.43
C THR A 863 -52.20 -59.41 -22.75
N LEU A 864 -53.29 -58.64 -22.70
CA LEU A 864 -53.92 -58.09 -23.91
C LEU A 864 -53.01 -57.22 -24.71
N GLU A 865 -52.35 -56.28 -24.04
CA GLU A 865 -51.36 -55.41 -24.63
C GLU A 865 -50.24 -56.29 -25.18
N GLU A 866 -49.83 -57.40 -24.57
CA GLU A 866 -48.86 -58.32 -25.20
C GLU A 866 -49.39 -59.11 -26.41
N LEU A 867 -50.69 -59.05 -26.69
CA LEU A 867 -51.33 -59.67 -27.84
C LEU A 867 -51.64 -58.62 -28.91
N GLU A 868 -52.18 -57.45 -28.55
CA GLU A 868 -52.40 -56.30 -29.44
C GLU A 868 -51.11 -55.55 -29.77
N ASP A 869 -50.21 -55.38 -28.80
CA ASP A 869 -48.83 -54.87 -28.96
C ASP A 869 -47.88 -55.91 -29.47
N ALA A 870 -48.20 -57.20 -29.56
CA ALA A 870 -47.29 -58.07 -30.31
C ALA A 870 -47.67 -58.15 -31.79
N VAL A 871 -48.95 -57.97 -32.13
CA VAL A 871 -49.36 -57.64 -33.50
C VAL A 871 -48.84 -56.26 -33.89
N THR A 872 -49.21 -55.22 -33.13
CA THR A 872 -48.84 -53.85 -33.45
C THR A 872 -47.38 -53.61 -33.13
N SER A 873 -46.79 -53.97 -31.98
CA SER A 873 -45.35 -53.73 -31.81
C SER A 873 -44.51 -54.50 -32.81
N GLU A 874 -44.85 -55.67 -33.34
CA GLU A 874 -43.98 -56.26 -34.38
C GLU A 874 -44.19 -55.56 -35.75
N ARG A 875 -45.42 -55.17 -36.13
CA ARG A 875 -45.70 -54.41 -37.38
C ARG A 875 -45.10 -53.01 -37.31
N THR A 876 -45.30 -52.39 -36.16
CA THR A 876 -44.87 -51.05 -35.81
C THR A 876 -43.39 -51.01 -35.48
N LYS A 877 -42.76 -52.05 -34.91
CA LYS A 877 -41.29 -52.13 -34.82
C LYS A 877 -40.70 -52.17 -36.24
N ALA A 878 -41.30 -52.91 -37.17
CA ALA A 878 -40.82 -52.97 -38.55
C ALA A 878 -41.05 -51.66 -39.35
N GLU A 879 -42.14 -50.92 -39.09
CA GLU A 879 -42.48 -49.65 -39.75
C GLU A 879 -41.87 -48.41 -39.05
N MET A 880 -41.65 -48.44 -37.73
CA MET A 880 -41.10 -47.33 -36.94
C MET A 880 -39.57 -47.21 -36.99
N HIS A 881 -38.86 -48.22 -37.46
CA HIS A 881 -37.48 -47.99 -37.85
C HIS A 881 -37.48 -47.09 -39.09
N TYR A 882 -37.39 -45.78 -38.90
CA TYR A 882 -37.22 -44.81 -39.98
C TYR A 882 -35.92 -45.07 -40.75
N ALA A 883 -35.86 -44.69 -42.04
CA ALA A 883 -34.61 -44.70 -42.80
C ALA A 883 -33.61 -43.73 -42.15
N VAL A 884 -32.71 -44.27 -41.31
CA VAL A 884 -31.62 -43.48 -40.74
C VAL A 884 -30.67 -43.12 -41.88
N ASP A 885 -30.50 -41.82 -42.15
CA ASP A 885 -29.60 -41.32 -43.17
C ASP A 885 -28.15 -41.72 -42.85
N SER A 886 -27.40 -42.21 -43.84
CA SER A 886 -26.02 -42.71 -43.69
C SER A 886 -25.07 -41.67 -43.05
N ARG A 887 -25.43 -40.38 -43.15
CA ARG A 887 -24.73 -39.23 -42.54
C ARG A 887 -24.71 -39.24 -41.01
N VAL A 888 -25.69 -39.89 -40.34
CA VAL A 888 -25.75 -39.99 -38.86
C VAL A 888 -24.62 -40.87 -38.31
N ILE A 889 -24.25 -41.91 -39.06
CA ILE A 889 -23.12 -42.80 -38.75
C ILE A 889 -21.78 -42.04 -38.93
N GLN A 890 -21.65 -41.23 -40.00
CA GLN A 890 -20.44 -40.40 -40.23
C GLN A 890 -20.24 -39.32 -39.16
N LEU A 891 -21.31 -38.68 -38.68
CA LEU A 891 -21.27 -37.71 -37.59
C LEU A 891 -20.90 -38.34 -36.23
N TYR A 892 -21.31 -39.59 -35.99
CA TYR A 892 -20.92 -40.37 -34.82
C TYR A 892 -19.41 -40.70 -34.85
N GLU A 893 -18.88 -41.09 -36.00
CA GLU A 893 -17.45 -41.39 -36.17
C GLU A 893 -16.56 -40.13 -36.08
N GLN A 894 -16.96 -39.00 -36.67
CA GLN A 894 -16.23 -37.73 -36.58
C GLN A 894 -16.13 -37.20 -35.15
N ARG A 895 -17.22 -37.26 -34.37
CA ARG A 895 -17.24 -36.84 -32.95
C ARG A 895 -16.41 -37.76 -32.07
N LYS A 896 -16.38 -39.06 -32.37
CA LYS A 896 -15.52 -40.04 -31.68
C LYS A 896 -14.03 -39.70 -31.88
N ALA A 897 -13.62 -39.35 -33.10
CA ALA A 897 -12.25 -38.90 -33.38
C ALA A 897 -11.88 -37.58 -32.67
N GLU A 898 -12.83 -36.63 -32.54
CA GLU A 898 -12.63 -35.39 -31.80
C GLU A 898 -12.43 -35.64 -30.29
N ILE A 899 -13.24 -36.52 -29.69
CA ILE A 899 -13.10 -36.97 -28.29
C ILE A 899 -11.73 -37.61 -28.05
N ASP A 900 -11.26 -38.47 -28.96
CA ASP A 900 -9.95 -39.13 -28.85
C ASP A 900 -8.78 -38.12 -28.94
N SER A 901 -8.91 -37.08 -29.79
CA SER A 901 -7.94 -35.99 -29.89
C SER A 901 -7.87 -35.12 -28.62
N LEU A 902 -9.02 -34.87 -27.97
CA LEU A 902 -9.12 -34.11 -26.73
C LEU A 902 -8.57 -34.91 -25.54
N ARG A 903 -8.86 -36.22 -25.47
CA ARG A 903 -8.28 -37.14 -24.47
C ARG A 903 -6.75 -37.22 -24.58
N SER A 904 -6.23 -37.23 -25.81
CA SER A 904 -4.77 -37.20 -26.04
C SER A 904 -4.12 -35.88 -25.56
N ARG A 905 -4.82 -34.75 -25.68
CA ARG A 905 -4.35 -33.47 -25.12
C ARG A 905 -4.46 -33.40 -23.60
N LEU A 906 -5.55 -33.92 -23.02
CA LEU A 906 -5.72 -34.03 -21.57
C LEU A 906 -4.62 -34.88 -20.96
N THR A 907 -4.34 -36.06 -21.50
CA THR A 907 -3.24 -36.93 -21.01
C THR A 907 -1.88 -36.22 -21.07
N PHE A 908 -1.59 -35.44 -22.12
CA PHE A 908 -0.39 -34.61 -22.19
C PHE A 908 -0.35 -33.52 -21.09
N LYS A 909 -1.46 -32.80 -20.87
CA LYS A 909 -1.55 -31.77 -19.84
C LYS A 909 -1.48 -32.35 -18.42
N THR A 910 -2.14 -33.47 -18.15
CA THR A 910 -2.08 -34.19 -16.86
C THR A 910 -0.66 -34.71 -16.58
N THR A 911 0.04 -35.20 -17.62
CA THR A 911 1.46 -35.58 -17.51
C THR A 911 2.36 -34.36 -17.25
N ARG A 912 2.05 -33.21 -17.86
CA ARG A 912 2.77 -31.96 -17.57
C ARG A 912 2.49 -31.44 -16.17
N LEU A 913 1.25 -31.53 -15.69
CA LEU A 913 0.85 -31.20 -14.31
C LEU A 913 1.61 -32.08 -13.32
N SER A 914 1.64 -33.39 -13.50
CA SER A 914 2.38 -34.29 -12.60
C SER A 914 3.88 -34.00 -12.59
N LYS A 915 4.46 -33.64 -13.75
CA LYS A 915 5.85 -33.18 -13.83
C LYS A 915 6.07 -31.86 -13.08
N LEU A 916 5.20 -30.86 -13.26
CA LEU A 916 5.27 -29.59 -12.54
C LEU A 916 5.17 -29.79 -11.02
N THR A 917 4.23 -30.63 -10.56
CA THR A 917 4.08 -30.96 -9.13
C THR A 917 5.32 -31.68 -8.59
N SER A 918 5.92 -32.59 -9.37
CA SER A 918 7.18 -33.25 -9.01
C SER A 918 8.36 -32.26 -8.94
N ASP A 919 8.49 -31.37 -9.92
CA ASP A 919 9.54 -30.36 -9.97
C ASP A 919 9.43 -29.40 -8.78
N MET A 920 8.21 -28.91 -8.48
CA MET A 920 7.95 -28.10 -7.29
C MET A 920 8.31 -28.84 -5.99
N LYS A 921 7.94 -30.12 -5.88
CA LYS A 921 8.27 -30.93 -4.70
C LYS A 921 9.78 -31.07 -4.52
N SER A 922 10.52 -31.34 -5.60
CA SER A 922 11.98 -31.46 -5.57
C SER A 922 12.68 -30.16 -5.15
N ILE A 923 12.20 -29.01 -5.62
CA ILE A 923 12.74 -27.70 -5.23
C ILE A 923 12.40 -27.42 -3.77
N ARG A 924 11.15 -27.69 -3.35
CA ARG A 924 10.68 -27.49 -1.98
C ARG A 924 11.47 -28.31 -0.97
N GLU A 925 11.74 -29.59 -1.26
CA GLU A 925 12.53 -30.48 -0.41
C GLU A 925 13.95 -29.96 -0.15
N ASN A 926 14.50 -29.16 -1.07
CA ASN A 926 15.81 -28.53 -0.90
C ASN A 926 15.73 -27.12 -0.28
N TRP A 927 14.71 -26.34 -0.66
CA TRP A 927 14.57 -24.94 -0.27
C TRP A 927 14.01 -24.77 1.15
N GLU A 928 12.95 -25.50 1.50
CA GLU A 928 12.26 -25.34 2.79
C GLU A 928 13.16 -25.68 3.99
N PRO A 929 13.97 -26.77 3.99
CA PRO A 929 14.90 -27.03 5.09
C PRO A 929 15.98 -25.97 5.23
N LYS A 930 16.54 -25.47 4.10
CA LYS A 930 17.54 -24.39 4.13
C LYS A 930 16.95 -23.09 4.66
N LEU A 931 15.72 -22.75 4.26
CA LEU A 931 15.02 -21.57 4.77
C LEU A 931 14.73 -21.70 6.27
N ASN A 932 14.21 -22.85 6.72
CA ASN A 932 13.94 -23.12 8.12
C ASN A 932 15.22 -23.05 8.97
N ALA A 933 16.33 -23.59 8.48
CA ALA A 933 17.62 -23.51 9.15
C ALA A 933 18.09 -22.06 9.29
N LEU A 934 17.99 -21.27 8.21
CA LEU A 934 18.36 -19.86 8.20
C LEU A 934 17.52 -19.04 9.19
N ILE A 935 16.19 -19.20 9.15
CA ILE A 935 15.30 -18.46 10.06
C ILE A 935 15.49 -18.92 11.51
N LYS A 936 15.80 -20.19 11.75
CA LYS A 936 16.15 -20.68 13.09
C LYS A 936 17.42 -20.02 13.61
N GLU A 937 18.44 -19.86 12.76
CA GLU A 937 19.67 -19.17 13.11
C GLU A 937 19.42 -17.68 13.42
N ILE A 938 18.64 -17.00 12.57
CA ILE A 938 18.19 -15.61 12.79
C ILE A 938 17.37 -15.48 14.08
N SER A 939 16.47 -16.44 14.34
CA SER A 939 15.65 -16.43 15.55
C SER A 939 16.50 -16.62 16.78
N ASN A 940 17.50 -17.52 16.77
CA ASN A 940 18.40 -17.70 17.91
C ASN A 940 19.19 -16.41 18.22
N THR A 941 19.78 -15.78 17.20
CA THR A 941 20.51 -14.51 17.39
C THR A 941 19.58 -13.39 17.84
N PHE A 942 18.37 -13.34 17.29
CA PHE A 942 17.35 -12.36 17.69
C PHE A 942 16.87 -12.56 19.14
N SER A 943 16.58 -13.80 19.53
CA SER A 943 16.19 -14.17 20.90
C SER A 943 17.30 -13.84 21.90
N GLU A 944 18.55 -14.20 21.60
CA GLU A 944 19.70 -13.84 22.45
C GLU A 944 19.87 -12.32 22.59
N ALA A 945 19.70 -11.56 21.52
CA ALA A 945 19.77 -10.10 21.56
C ALA A 945 18.64 -9.49 22.41
N PHE A 946 17.43 -10.06 22.32
CA PHE A 946 16.27 -9.64 23.12
C PHE A 946 16.40 -10.01 24.60
N ASP A 947 16.88 -11.22 24.90
CA ASP A 947 17.05 -11.70 26.27
C ASP A 947 18.06 -10.83 27.05
N ARG A 948 19.12 -10.34 26.38
CA ARG A 948 20.09 -9.39 26.97
C ARG A 948 19.46 -8.07 27.39
N ILE A 949 18.34 -7.70 26.79
CA ILE A 949 17.58 -6.47 27.10
C ILE A 949 16.53 -6.73 28.18
N GLY A 950 16.39 -7.97 28.66
CA GLY A 950 15.35 -8.39 29.60
C GLY A 950 13.97 -8.51 28.95
N CYS A 951 13.93 -8.75 27.64
CA CYS A 951 12.71 -8.97 26.84
C CYS A 951 12.80 -10.33 26.14
N ALA A 952 11.70 -10.87 25.61
CA ALA A 952 11.75 -12.09 24.79
C ALA A 952 11.33 -11.79 23.36
N GLY A 953 12.03 -12.38 22.39
CA GLY A 953 11.74 -12.22 20.97
C GLY A 953 11.90 -13.54 20.22
N GLU A 954 11.09 -13.76 19.19
CA GLU A 954 11.16 -14.96 18.35
C GLU A 954 10.79 -14.60 16.91
N VAL A 955 11.44 -15.23 15.92
CA VAL A 955 11.15 -15.04 14.50
C VAL A 955 10.61 -16.35 13.93
N ARG A 956 9.45 -16.31 13.28
CA ARG A 956 8.81 -17.49 12.69
C ARG A 956 8.50 -17.30 11.22
N ILE A 957 8.40 -18.40 10.49
CA ILE A 957 7.93 -18.43 9.10
C ILE A 957 6.41 -18.59 9.10
N SER A 958 5.74 -17.73 8.34
CA SER A 958 4.32 -17.82 8.02
C SER A 958 4.16 -18.56 6.70
N THR A 959 3.55 -19.74 6.74
CA THR A 959 3.36 -20.60 5.56
C THR A 959 1.97 -20.42 4.96
N HIS A 960 1.87 -20.50 3.63
CA HIS A 960 0.61 -20.42 2.86
C HIS A 960 0.60 -21.47 1.74
N GLU A 961 -0.57 -21.76 1.16
CA GLU A 961 -0.68 -22.61 -0.04
C GLU A 961 -0.02 -22.01 -1.29
N ASP A 962 0.23 -20.70 -1.29
CA ASP A 962 0.82 -19.98 -2.43
C ASP A 962 2.16 -19.41 -1.96
N TYR A 963 3.23 -19.71 -2.69
CA TYR A 963 4.61 -19.37 -2.28
C TYR A 963 4.89 -17.86 -2.28
N ASP A 964 4.10 -17.05 -2.99
CA ASP A 964 4.15 -15.58 -3.00
C ASP A 964 3.62 -14.96 -1.70
N LYS A 965 2.82 -15.70 -0.94
CA LYS A 965 2.25 -15.26 0.35
C LYS A 965 3.02 -15.76 1.58
N TRP A 966 4.08 -16.55 1.38
CA TRP A 966 4.96 -16.95 2.49
C TRP A 966 5.64 -15.72 3.07
N GLY A 967 5.76 -15.65 4.40
CA GLY A 967 6.29 -14.47 5.08
C GLY A 967 7.08 -14.77 6.34
N ILE A 968 7.65 -13.72 6.94
CA ILE A 968 8.32 -13.77 8.25
C ILE A 968 7.49 -12.98 9.26
N ASP A 969 7.15 -13.63 10.38
CA ASP A 969 6.50 -13.02 11.53
C ASP A 969 7.52 -12.78 12.65
N ILE A 970 7.66 -11.52 13.07
CA ILE A 970 8.50 -11.14 14.21
C ILE A 970 7.60 -11.05 15.46
N LEU A 971 7.85 -11.90 16.44
CA LEU A 971 7.13 -11.92 17.72
C LEU A 971 8.00 -11.34 18.83
N VAL A 972 7.43 -10.46 19.66
CA VAL A 972 8.16 -9.83 20.77
C VAL A 972 7.30 -9.75 22.03
N LYS A 973 7.98 -9.69 23.17
CA LYS A 973 7.43 -9.57 24.52
C LYS A 973 8.32 -8.63 25.33
N PHE A 974 7.77 -7.49 25.73
CA PHE A 974 8.49 -6.46 26.48
C PHE A 974 8.25 -6.52 28.00
N ARG A 975 7.28 -7.32 28.45
CA ARG A 975 6.89 -7.43 29.87
C ARG A 975 6.66 -8.88 30.24
N ASP A 976 7.09 -9.29 31.43
CA ASP A 976 7.01 -10.68 31.89
C ASP A 976 5.59 -11.26 31.92
N ASN A 977 4.58 -10.41 32.13
CA ASN A 977 3.16 -10.80 32.20
C ASN A 977 2.47 -10.89 30.83
N GLU A 978 3.14 -10.57 29.73
CA GLU A 978 2.55 -10.61 28.38
C GLU A 978 2.96 -11.87 27.61
N LYS A 979 2.13 -12.32 26.67
CA LYS A 979 2.49 -13.39 25.72
C LYS A 979 3.23 -12.80 24.51
N LEU A 980 4.08 -13.59 23.86
CA LEU A 980 4.71 -13.23 22.58
C LEU A 980 3.63 -12.83 21.56
N GLN A 981 3.77 -11.64 20.98
CA GLN A 981 2.81 -11.09 20.01
C GLN A 981 3.52 -10.60 18.77
N ILE A 982 2.84 -10.70 17.63
CA ILE A 982 3.32 -10.20 16.34
C ILE A 982 3.47 -8.67 16.41
N LEU A 983 4.61 -8.19 15.91
CA LEU A 983 4.93 -6.77 15.78
C LEU A 983 3.94 -6.08 14.83
N ASN A 984 2.98 -5.31 15.36
CA ASN A 984 1.95 -4.63 14.57
C ASN A 984 1.80 -3.14 14.95
N ALA A 985 1.61 -2.28 13.94
CA ALA A 985 1.60 -0.82 14.07
C ALA A 985 0.50 -0.24 15.00
N GLN A 986 -0.56 -1.00 15.28
CA GLN A 986 -1.72 -0.53 16.05
C GLN A 986 -1.60 -0.67 17.57
N ARG A 987 -0.61 -1.41 18.09
CA ARG A 987 -0.62 -1.84 19.50
C ARG A 987 0.64 -1.52 20.31
N GLN A 988 1.78 -1.39 19.67
CA GLN A 988 3.07 -1.14 20.33
C GLN A 988 3.45 0.34 20.26
N SER A 989 4.23 0.81 21.24
CA SER A 989 4.75 2.17 21.19
C SER A 989 5.75 2.34 20.03
N GLY A 990 5.88 3.56 19.51
CA GLY A 990 6.83 3.87 18.44
C GLY A 990 8.29 3.52 18.80
N GLY A 991 8.64 3.62 20.09
CA GLY A 991 9.95 3.24 20.62
C GLY A 991 10.18 1.73 20.62
N GLU A 992 9.23 0.94 21.15
CA GLU A 992 9.31 -0.53 21.18
C GLU A 992 9.42 -1.12 19.77
N ARG A 993 8.61 -0.63 18.83
CA ARG A 993 8.67 -1.07 17.43
C ARG A 993 10.04 -0.80 16.80
N SER A 994 10.62 0.36 17.10
CA SER A 994 11.94 0.74 16.58
C SER A 994 13.03 -0.17 17.16
N VAL A 995 13.00 -0.45 18.47
CA VAL A 995 13.94 -1.36 19.12
C VAL A 995 13.86 -2.77 18.52
N SER A 996 12.66 -3.34 18.36
CA SER A 996 12.50 -4.66 17.75
C SER A 996 12.99 -4.74 16.32
N THR A 997 12.68 -3.71 15.52
CA THR A 997 13.09 -3.66 14.12
C THR A 997 14.61 -3.60 14.01
N ILE A 998 15.25 -2.80 14.87
CA ILE A 998 16.71 -2.65 14.88
C ILE A 998 17.39 -3.93 15.35
N MET A 999 16.89 -4.57 16.40
CA MET A 999 17.43 -5.85 16.86
C MET A 999 17.30 -6.96 15.82
N TYR A 1000 16.20 -6.97 15.05
CA TYR A 1000 16.04 -7.90 13.92
C TYR A 1000 17.00 -7.57 12.77
N LEU A 1001 17.16 -6.30 12.40
CA LEU A 1001 18.16 -5.90 11.42
C LEU A 1001 19.58 -6.27 11.87
N MET A 1002 19.89 -6.16 13.15
CA MET A 1002 21.18 -6.55 13.70
C MET A 1002 21.41 -8.07 13.64
N SER A 1003 20.41 -8.90 13.93
CA SER A 1003 20.55 -10.35 13.79
C SER A 1003 20.73 -10.77 12.32
N LEU A 1004 20.03 -10.11 11.39
CA LEU A 1004 20.29 -10.29 9.95
C LEU A 1004 21.69 -9.86 9.54
N GLN A 1005 22.16 -8.72 10.06
CA GLN A 1005 23.48 -8.19 9.76
C GLN A 1005 24.60 -9.12 10.21
N GLU A 1006 24.47 -9.78 11.36
CA GLU A 1006 25.48 -10.73 11.86
C GLU A 1006 25.71 -11.89 10.89
N LEU A 1007 24.66 -12.33 10.20
CA LEU A 1007 24.70 -13.44 9.23
C LEU A 1007 25.01 -12.99 7.79
N ALA A 1008 24.77 -11.72 7.46
CA ALA A 1008 25.01 -11.19 6.12
C ALA A 1008 26.51 -11.14 5.79
N LYS A 1009 26.93 -11.72 4.65
CA LYS A 1009 28.33 -11.77 4.18
C LYS A 1009 28.77 -10.45 3.50
N ALA A 1010 28.64 -9.32 4.18
CA ALA A 1010 29.02 -8.00 3.68
C ALA A 1010 30.42 -7.58 4.19
N PRO A 1011 31.31 -7.02 3.35
CA PRO A 1011 32.67 -6.66 3.77
C PRO A 1011 32.75 -5.37 4.61
N PHE A 1012 31.72 -4.52 4.50
CA PHE A 1012 31.48 -3.42 5.43
C PHE A 1012 29.98 -3.12 5.53
N ARG A 1013 29.54 -2.51 6.63
CA ARG A 1013 28.14 -2.09 6.86
C ARG A 1013 28.06 -0.62 7.24
N VAL A 1014 27.03 0.08 6.81
CA VAL A 1014 26.81 1.50 7.13
C VAL A 1014 25.42 1.68 7.73
N VAL A 1015 25.37 2.35 8.88
CA VAL A 1015 24.14 2.61 9.63
C VAL A 1015 24.10 4.08 10.02
N ASP A 1016 23.16 4.82 9.43
CA ASP A 1016 23.00 6.26 9.61
C ASP A 1016 21.82 6.58 10.52
N GLU A 1017 22.09 7.22 11.67
CA GLU A 1017 21.10 7.80 12.59
C GLU A 1017 20.05 6.82 13.15
N ILE A 1018 20.42 5.54 13.28
CA ILE A 1018 19.55 4.44 13.78
C ILE A 1018 18.98 4.66 15.19
N ASN A 1019 19.58 5.57 15.97
CA ASN A 1019 19.20 5.91 17.33
C ASN A 1019 18.30 7.17 17.44
N GLN A 1020 17.85 7.74 16.33
CA GLN A 1020 16.87 8.84 16.36
C GLN A 1020 15.46 8.33 16.68
N GLY A 1021 14.72 9.10 17.49
CA GLY A 1021 13.36 8.72 17.93
C GLY A 1021 13.30 7.74 19.10
N MET A 1022 14.45 7.27 19.60
CA MET A 1022 14.55 6.43 20.82
C MET A 1022 14.77 7.26 22.08
N ASP A 1023 14.30 6.75 23.21
CA ASP A 1023 14.61 7.28 24.54
C ASP A 1023 16.06 6.92 24.96
N PRO A 1024 16.68 7.70 25.87
CA PRO A 1024 18.08 7.52 26.24
C PRO A 1024 18.45 6.15 26.86
N ARG A 1025 17.46 5.36 27.31
CA ARG A 1025 17.68 4.01 27.83
C ARG A 1025 17.85 3.01 26.69
N ASN A 1026 16.91 2.98 25.74
CA ASN A 1026 16.98 2.08 24.59
C ASN A 1026 18.16 2.42 23.66
N GLU A 1027 18.49 3.71 23.52
CA GLU A 1027 19.65 4.15 22.75
C GLU A 1027 20.98 3.58 23.28
N ARG A 1028 21.15 3.52 24.60
CA ARG A 1028 22.33 2.89 25.22
C ARG A 1028 22.39 1.39 25.00
N LEU A 1029 21.25 0.72 25.07
CA LEU A 1029 21.14 -0.72 24.85
C LEU A 1029 21.51 -1.11 23.42
N VAL A 1030 20.95 -0.39 22.43
CA VAL A 1030 21.29 -0.56 21.01
C VAL A 1030 22.79 -0.29 20.78
N HIS A 1031 23.33 0.77 21.37
CA HIS A 1031 24.76 1.08 21.25
C HIS A 1031 25.65 -0.03 21.81
N GLY A 1032 25.38 -0.51 23.03
CA GLY A 1032 26.13 -1.59 23.66
C GLY A 1032 26.12 -2.87 22.80
N GLN A 1033 24.95 -3.24 22.27
CA GLN A 1033 24.83 -4.40 21.38
C GLN A 1033 25.62 -4.23 20.07
N ILE A 1034 25.63 -3.03 19.47
CA ILE A 1034 26.42 -2.75 18.26
C ILE A 1034 27.92 -2.88 18.57
N VAL A 1035 28.39 -2.31 19.68
CA VAL A 1035 29.80 -2.40 20.09
C VAL A 1035 30.20 -3.86 20.31
N GLN A 1036 29.39 -4.63 21.04
CA GLN A 1036 29.67 -6.05 21.30
C GLN A 1036 29.67 -6.93 20.05
N THR A 1037 28.88 -6.59 19.03
CA THR A 1037 28.76 -7.38 17.80
C THR A 1037 29.82 -6.97 16.78
N ALA A 1038 30.02 -5.66 16.57
CA ALA A 1038 30.95 -5.14 15.56
C ALA A 1038 32.43 -5.25 15.98
N CYS A 1039 32.74 -5.31 17.28
CA CYS A 1039 34.13 -5.37 17.76
C CYS A 1039 34.69 -6.80 17.98
N ARG A 1040 33.91 -7.86 17.71
CA ARG A 1040 34.41 -9.25 17.81
C ARG A 1040 35.57 -9.49 16.82
N PRO A 1041 36.51 -10.41 17.11
CA PRO A 1041 37.56 -10.76 16.16
C PRO A 1041 36.96 -11.31 14.85
N ASN A 1042 37.55 -10.92 13.72
CA ASN A 1042 37.16 -11.36 12.37
C ASN A 1042 35.76 -10.91 11.91
N THR A 1043 35.27 -9.77 12.41
CA THR A 1043 34.04 -9.13 11.92
C THR A 1043 34.33 -8.19 10.75
N SER A 1044 33.31 -7.96 9.94
CA SER A 1044 33.34 -6.96 8.88
C SER A 1044 33.39 -5.53 9.44
N GLN A 1045 33.91 -4.60 8.65
CA GLN A 1045 33.96 -3.18 8.98
C GLN A 1045 32.55 -2.60 9.19
N TYR A 1046 32.34 -1.78 10.23
CA TYR A 1046 31.02 -1.23 10.57
C TYR A 1046 31.12 0.30 10.66
N PHE A 1047 30.20 1.04 10.07
CA PHE A 1047 30.11 2.50 10.17
C PHE A 1047 28.82 2.88 10.89
N LEU A 1048 28.94 3.46 12.07
CA LEU A 1048 27.84 3.97 12.87
C LEU A 1048 27.88 5.50 12.84
N ILE A 1049 26.86 6.14 12.28
CA ILE A 1049 26.73 7.60 12.29
C ILE A 1049 25.67 7.99 13.32
N THR A 1050 26.04 8.83 14.29
CA THR A 1050 25.10 9.35 15.29
C THR A 1050 25.32 10.84 15.54
N PRO A 1051 24.24 11.64 15.63
CA PRO A 1051 24.33 13.04 16.06
C PRO A 1051 24.35 13.21 17.59
N LYS A 1052 23.97 12.17 18.35
CA LYS A 1052 23.83 12.21 19.81
C LYS A 1052 25.06 11.60 20.47
N LEU A 1053 25.61 12.35 21.42
CA LEU A 1053 26.65 11.89 22.34
C LEU A 1053 26.01 11.76 23.72
N LEU A 1054 25.53 10.57 24.06
CA LEU A 1054 25.12 10.28 25.43
C LEU A 1054 26.37 10.16 26.31
N PRO A 1055 26.38 10.72 27.52
CA PRO A 1055 27.41 10.40 28.50
C PRO A 1055 27.32 8.93 28.90
N ASP A 1056 28.47 8.35 29.24
CA ASP A 1056 28.65 6.98 29.74
C ASP A 1056 28.27 5.88 28.73
N LEU A 1057 28.68 6.05 27.46
CA LEU A 1057 28.61 4.99 26.46
C LEU A 1057 29.74 3.97 26.64
N GLU A 1058 29.48 2.72 26.29
CA GLU A 1058 30.50 1.65 26.25
C GLU A 1058 31.44 1.84 25.06
N TYR A 1059 32.75 1.90 25.29
CA TYR A 1059 33.76 2.00 24.23
C TYR A 1059 34.66 0.76 24.22
N HIS A 1060 35.16 0.38 23.05
CA HIS A 1060 36.02 -0.78 22.86
C HIS A 1060 37.31 -0.38 22.11
N GLU A 1061 38.44 -1.06 22.37
CA GLU A 1061 39.75 -0.69 21.80
C GLU A 1061 39.80 -0.77 20.27
N ARG A 1062 39.01 -1.68 19.69
CA ARG A 1062 38.84 -1.85 18.23
C ARG A 1062 37.88 -0.85 17.58
N MET A 1063 37.39 0.12 18.34
CA MET A 1063 36.51 1.17 17.86
C MET A 1063 37.32 2.40 17.45
N LYS A 1064 37.04 2.93 16.26
CA LYS A 1064 37.62 4.19 15.76
C LYS A 1064 36.56 5.27 15.75
N ILE A 1065 36.83 6.38 16.42
CA ILE A 1065 35.91 7.54 16.45
C ILE A 1065 36.40 8.59 15.44
N LEU A 1066 35.53 8.95 14.50
CA LEU A 1066 35.75 9.97 13.50
C LEU A 1066 34.90 11.20 13.85
N CYS A 1067 35.55 12.22 14.41
CA CYS A 1067 34.89 13.46 14.83
C CYS A 1067 34.81 14.44 13.66
N ILE A 1068 33.61 14.79 13.23
CA ILE A 1068 33.37 15.84 12.24
C ILE A 1068 33.09 17.13 12.98
N TYR A 1069 34.05 18.04 12.87
CA TYR A 1069 33.97 19.37 13.46
C TYR A 1069 34.03 20.37 12.32
N ASN A 1070 32.91 20.98 11.96
CA ASN A 1070 32.80 21.99 10.91
C ASN A 1070 31.96 23.17 11.45
N GLY A 1071 32.51 24.40 11.45
CA GLY A 1071 31.84 25.59 11.97
C GLY A 1071 32.67 26.88 11.84
N GLU A 1072 32.01 28.03 11.82
CA GLU A 1072 32.59 29.35 11.52
C GLU A 1072 33.67 29.83 12.51
N TRP A 1073 33.66 29.35 13.75
CA TRP A 1073 34.53 29.83 14.84
C TRP A 1073 35.77 28.94 15.07
N GLN A 1074 36.19 28.16 14.08
CA GLN A 1074 37.33 27.25 14.22
C GLN A 1074 38.66 27.90 13.85
N PRO A 1075 39.74 27.60 14.59
CA PRO A 1075 41.09 27.93 14.15
C PRO A 1075 41.47 27.08 12.93
N GLU A 1076 42.22 27.65 11.98
CA GLU A 1076 42.69 26.94 10.76
C GLU A 1076 43.44 25.63 11.06
N LYS A 1077 44.03 25.49 12.26
CA LYS A 1077 44.64 24.26 12.78
C LYS A 1077 44.29 24.08 14.26
N MET A 1078 43.60 22.99 14.57
CA MET A 1078 43.30 22.60 15.95
C MET A 1078 44.39 21.67 16.50
N ASP A 1079 45.03 22.06 17.60
CA ASP A 1079 46.00 21.21 18.32
C ASP A 1079 45.29 20.38 19.41
N TRP A 1080 44.98 19.14 19.07
CA TRP A 1080 44.32 18.19 19.97
C TRP A 1080 45.14 17.84 21.21
N HIS A 1081 46.48 17.86 21.12
CA HIS A 1081 47.33 17.59 22.28
C HIS A 1081 47.25 18.71 23.30
N LYS A 1082 47.23 19.96 22.83
CA LYS A 1082 47.02 21.12 23.70
C LYS A 1082 45.63 21.10 24.34
N PHE A 1083 44.57 20.87 23.55
CA PHE A 1083 43.20 20.79 24.08
C PHE A 1083 43.01 19.69 25.14
N ILE A 1084 43.53 18.48 24.89
CA ILE A 1084 43.45 17.37 25.87
C ILE A 1084 44.23 17.70 27.14
N LYS A 1085 45.39 18.35 27.01
CA LYS A 1085 46.20 18.77 28.16
C LYS A 1085 45.48 19.83 29.00
N ASP A 1086 44.93 20.85 28.37
CA ASP A 1086 44.18 21.93 29.01
C ASP A 1086 42.92 21.40 29.71
N ARG A 1087 42.22 20.44 29.08
CA ARG A 1087 41.03 19.81 29.66
C ARG A 1087 41.36 18.86 30.81
N LYS A 1088 42.47 18.12 30.73
CA LYS A 1088 42.96 17.31 31.85
C LYS A 1088 43.35 18.19 33.05
N SER A 1089 43.97 19.35 32.81
CA SER A 1089 44.28 20.30 33.88
C SER A 1089 43.03 20.89 34.53
N LEU A 1090 41.97 21.16 33.76
CA LEU A 1090 40.68 21.66 34.23
C LEU A 1090 39.85 20.62 35.02
N ASN A 1091 40.02 19.33 34.74
CA ASN A 1091 39.34 18.26 35.48
C ASN A 1091 40.13 17.80 36.73
N SER A 1092 41.41 18.19 36.84
CA SER A 1092 42.25 17.93 38.02
C SER A 1092 42.24 19.07 39.05
N SER A 1093 41.48 20.12 38.79
CA SER A 1093 41.20 21.28 39.65
C SER A 1093 39.71 21.32 39.96
#